data_AF-A0A9P8T647-F1
#
_entry.id   AF-A0A9P8T647-F1
#
_cell.length_a   1.000
_cell.length_b   1.000
_cell.length_c   1.000
_cell.angle_alpha   90.00
_cell.angle_beta   90.00
_cell.angle_gamma   90.00
#
_symmetry.space_group_name_H-M   'P 1'
#
loop_
_entity.id
_entity.type
_entity.pdbx_description
1 polymer ?
#
loop_
_entity_poly.entity_id
_entity_poly.type
_entity_poly.pdbx_seq_one_letter_code
_entity_poly.pdbx_strand_id
1 'polypeptide(L)'
;MASFADSFWTDDYTTGIEVLFSKLNQGCIENQEFINLFTSRMEYEYDFGKKLVSIPQIHQPLKSGFGFDDGASLKNAFKGISIELSNEGDAHLKIADSINGLVLNPFSKWAKEHKQRVNYSEDALKSNLKVFKNKLRLVEKLQKKYYNKCRAFEDLKVGKSKEELLKELSLDDDDHFTKDSNQDSIITLGNKVYTKSSLTETLAKLLTEIPKNSIKVPILGKYDNVTTGSQISTWLQKNLGVASIDDCERFGQDLISNGFLRKLNTSVGASLNGSGFVNSGAFHYQWKDKAFKSANIPIPLSETNSVNRDNDDEDDDYDDQEIKDKVGNVLEEIKSTFEEPSLRKLNKEVKELDENYSKQVLKLDKIRCDLEELIIDHLTFMEKCELDRLRALKKVILDFSASVSQNIPSIQAFVDNILLYEESISPDKDLLFLLQNYKTGKFKPNVILYDNYYENIKDEIFGVDLITRCKNDKKSVPLIVSTILSYLDNEIYPNLPNDEIRVKIWLIQVKLKSTHELRFKISLNKSSNISDILRKFPPEVVISVLKLYLLELPNSLIPGEYYDLIKSIYLQFGNENDTKERINGIINVLKNLDRSNLSTLNSILTHFHRLLSIIKEKDSKLSNFFKVNISSEFSNLILRPKQQNNLNLLDNFNSKFIIDLISNKSQVFKSLKSLTNTNQSLNSSRNDSLSEERDNQSIDKSIDTSISINEVEDASIKNQSENRASSPDKTDVFVATEGTTVPSDAETSVSNEKENNDSNSINTKK
;
A
#
# COMPACT_ATOMS: atom_id res chain seq x y z
N MET A 1 -43.08 26.95 3.39
CA MET A 1 -41.75 26.83 4.01
C MET A 1 -41.08 28.18 3.88
N ALA A 2 -40.21 28.55 4.82
CA ALA A 2 -39.40 29.75 4.70
C ALA A 2 -38.43 29.60 3.51
N SER A 3 -38.28 30.67 2.71
CA SER A 3 -37.37 30.75 1.56
C SER A 3 -36.12 31.55 1.93
N PHE A 4 -35.05 31.49 1.14
CA PHE A 4 -33.90 32.39 1.36
C PHE A 4 -34.33 33.85 1.20
N ALA A 5 -35.15 34.13 0.18
CA ALA A 5 -35.63 35.47 -0.13
C ALA A 5 -36.47 36.10 0.99
N ASP A 6 -37.06 35.32 1.91
CA ASP A 6 -37.85 35.84 3.02
C ASP A 6 -37.12 35.83 4.37
N SER A 7 -35.93 35.21 4.45
CA SER A 7 -35.30 34.84 5.74
C SER A 7 -34.00 35.59 6.07
N PHE A 8 -33.36 36.23 5.09
CA PHE A 8 -32.03 36.85 5.26
C PHE A 8 -32.07 38.38 5.15
N TRP A 9 -33.07 39.02 5.77
CA TRP A 9 -33.21 40.47 5.84
C TRP A 9 -32.73 41.06 7.16
N THR A 10 -32.03 42.18 7.08
CA THR A 10 -31.60 43.01 8.20
C THR A 10 -31.69 44.48 7.81
N ASP A 11 -31.90 45.38 8.77
CA ASP A 11 -32.08 46.83 8.50
C ASP A 11 -30.88 47.47 7.77
N ASP A 12 -29.68 46.92 7.96
CA ASP A 12 -28.44 47.34 7.32
C ASP A 12 -28.20 46.68 5.94
N TYR A 13 -29.10 45.77 5.53
CA TYR A 13 -29.03 44.89 4.35
C TYR A 13 -27.76 44.02 4.22
N THR A 14 -26.82 44.14 5.16
CA THR A 14 -25.47 43.58 5.03
C THR A 14 -25.36 42.28 5.78
N THR A 15 -25.77 42.30 7.06
CA THR A 15 -25.61 41.17 7.97
C THR A 15 -26.27 39.90 7.44
N GLY A 16 -27.49 39.99 6.90
CA GLY A 16 -28.19 38.83 6.32
C GLY A 16 -27.44 38.19 5.14
N ILE A 17 -26.88 39.01 4.24
CA ILE A 17 -26.12 38.56 3.08
C ILE A 17 -24.80 37.91 3.52
N GLU A 18 -24.07 38.54 4.44
CA GLU A 18 -22.81 38.00 4.97
C GLU A 18 -23.01 36.63 5.64
N VAL A 19 -24.06 36.48 6.45
CA VAL A 19 -24.40 35.21 7.10
C VAL A 19 -24.70 34.12 6.08
N LEU A 20 -25.54 34.41 5.08
CA LEU A 20 -25.87 33.42 4.06
C LEU A 20 -24.65 33.01 3.23
N PHE A 21 -23.90 33.98 2.70
CA PHE A 21 -22.76 33.66 1.84
C PHE A 21 -21.61 33.01 2.62
N SER A 22 -21.46 33.29 3.91
CA SER A 22 -20.58 32.50 4.77
C SER A 22 -20.98 31.02 4.77
N LYS A 23 -22.27 30.71 4.89
CA LYS A 23 -22.78 29.33 4.83
C LYS A 23 -22.67 28.68 3.45
N LEU A 24 -22.90 29.42 2.37
CA LEU A 24 -22.74 28.90 1.00
C LEU A 24 -21.27 28.61 0.66
N ASN A 25 -20.35 29.49 1.09
CA ASN A 25 -18.92 29.25 0.97
C ASN A 25 -18.46 28.06 1.82
N GLN A 26 -19.00 27.89 3.03
CA GLN A 26 -18.81 26.67 3.80
C GLN A 26 -19.28 25.43 3.02
N GLY A 27 -20.44 25.47 2.36
CA GLY A 27 -20.90 24.39 1.50
C GLY A 27 -19.96 24.06 0.33
N CYS A 28 -19.21 25.05 -0.18
CA CYS A 28 -18.16 24.81 -1.18
C CYS A 28 -16.93 24.12 -0.58
N ILE A 29 -16.59 24.41 0.69
CA ILE A 29 -15.52 23.72 1.42
C ILE A 29 -15.90 22.27 1.69
N GLU A 30 -17.14 22.01 2.14
CA GLU A 30 -17.68 20.66 2.35
C GLU A 30 -17.55 19.79 1.08
N ASN A 31 -17.81 20.35 -0.11
CA ASN A 31 -17.60 19.63 -1.36
C ASN A 31 -16.14 19.21 -1.56
N GLN A 32 -15.18 20.07 -1.20
CA GLN A 32 -13.75 19.76 -1.28
C GLN A 32 -13.34 18.68 -0.27
N GLU A 33 -13.92 18.69 0.92
CA GLU A 33 -13.70 17.64 1.93
C GLU A 33 -14.15 16.27 1.41
N PHE A 34 -15.31 16.19 0.74
CA PHE A 34 -15.77 14.97 0.08
C PHE A 34 -14.83 14.51 -1.05
N ILE A 35 -14.34 15.44 -1.87
CA ILE A 35 -13.37 15.11 -2.93
C ILE A 35 -12.11 14.51 -2.30
N ASN A 36 -11.53 15.16 -1.30
CA ASN A 36 -10.32 14.68 -0.63
C ASN A 36 -10.52 13.32 0.04
N LEU A 37 -11.68 13.10 0.67
CA LEU A 37 -12.06 11.82 1.28
C LEU A 37 -12.07 10.69 0.24
N PHE A 38 -12.73 10.90 -0.89
CA PHE A 38 -12.82 9.88 -1.94
C PHE A 38 -11.51 9.70 -2.70
N THR A 39 -10.69 10.74 -2.86
CA THR A 39 -9.33 10.64 -3.42
C THR A 39 -8.48 9.74 -2.54
N SER A 40 -8.47 9.98 -1.23
CA SER A 40 -7.69 9.14 -0.29
C SER A 40 -8.12 7.68 -0.38
N ARG A 41 -9.44 7.41 -0.41
CA ARG A 41 -9.94 6.04 -0.57
C ARG A 41 -9.48 5.42 -1.89
N MET A 42 -9.59 6.14 -3.01
CA MET A 42 -9.18 5.66 -4.31
C MET A 42 -7.67 5.33 -4.36
N GLU A 43 -6.81 6.18 -3.78
CA GLU A 43 -5.37 5.93 -3.72
C GLU A 43 -5.04 4.67 -2.92
N TYR A 44 -5.69 4.45 -1.79
CA TYR A 44 -5.48 3.25 -0.98
C TYR A 44 -5.91 1.97 -1.68
N GLU A 45 -7.04 2.00 -2.40
CA GLU A 45 -7.49 0.87 -3.23
C GLU A 45 -6.49 0.57 -4.36
N TYR A 46 -5.96 1.62 -5.00
CA TYR A 46 -4.97 1.49 -6.06
C TYR A 46 -3.67 0.87 -5.55
N ASP A 47 -3.12 1.40 -4.46
CA ASP A 47 -1.86 0.95 -3.87
C ASP A 47 -1.97 -0.49 -3.36
N PHE A 48 -3.10 -0.83 -2.73
CA PHE A 48 -3.37 -2.18 -2.27
C PHE A 48 -3.46 -3.16 -3.46
N GLY A 49 -4.25 -2.82 -4.47
CA GLY A 49 -4.39 -3.62 -5.69
C GLY A 49 -3.05 -3.85 -6.40
N LYS A 50 -2.22 -2.81 -6.53
CA LYS A 50 -0.88 -2.92 -7.16
C LYS A 50 0.04 -3.89 -6.42
N LYS A 51 0.04 -3.87 -5.10
CA LYS A 51 0.86 -4.79 -4.30
C LYS A 51 0.40 -6.23 -4.51
N LEU A 52 -0.90 -6.49 -4.49
CA LEU A 52 -1.45 -7.82 -4.70
C LEU A 52 -1.15 -8.40 -6.09
N VAL A 53 -1.30 -7.60 -7.15
CA VAL A 53 -1.00 -8.03 -8.54
C VAL A 53 0.47 -8.44 -8.72
N SER A 54 1.38 -7.93 -7.91
CA SER A 54 2.81 -8.27 -7.98
C SER A 54 3.17 -9.63 -7.34
N ILE A 55 2.29 -10.20 -6.51
CA ILE A 55 2.57 -11.41 -5.71
C ILE A 55 3.04 -12.60 -6.57
N PRO A 56 2.38 -12.98 -7.69
CA PRO A 56 2.83 -14.10 -8.53
C PRO A 56 4.26 -13.96 -9.06
N GLN A 57 4.72 -12.73 -9.27
CA GLN A 57 6.07 -12.46 -9.78
C GLN A 57 7.10 -12.51 -8.65
N ILE A 58 6.75 -12.00 -7.46
CA ILE A 58 7.64 -11.96 -6.29
C ILE A 58 7.78 -13.35 -5.66
N HIS A 59 6.69 -14.11 -5.57
CA HIS A 59 6.62 -15.37 -4.85
C HIS A 59 6.58 -16.59 -5.78
N GLN A 60 7.41 -16.57 -6.83
CA GLN A 60 7.55 -17.73 -7.71
C GLN A 60 8.11 -18.94 -6.95
N PRO A 61 7.62 -20.17 -7.23
CA PRO A 61 8.16 -21.39 -6.66
C PRO A 61 9.67 -21.53 -6.87
N LEU A 62 10.42 -21.59 -5.77
CA LEU A 62 11.87 -21.77 -5.79
C LEU A 62 12.23 -23.19 -6.24
N LYS A 63 13.32 -23.32 -7.01
CA LYS A 63 13.88 -24.63 -7.43
C LYS A 63 14.27 -25.53 -6.25
N SER A 64 14.57 -24.95 -5.09
CA SER A 64 14.88 -25.66 -3.85
C SER A 64 13.65 -25.96 -2.97
N GLY A 65 12.46 -25.58 -3.40
CA GLY A 65 11.19 -25.82 -2.71
C GLY A 65 10.16 -26.40 -3.68
N PHE A 66 8.96 -25.80 -3.72
CA PHE A 66 7.88 -26.21 -4.63
C PHE A 66 8.30 -26.39 -6.09
N GLY A 67 9.33 -25.67 -6.57
CA GLY A 67 9.85 -25.82 -7.93
C GLY A 67 10.45 -27.19 -8.23
N PHE A 68 10.92 -27.94 -7.23
CA PHE A 68 11.57 -29.25 -7.39
C PHE A 68 10.57 -30.39 -7.64
N ASP A 69 9.37 -30.31 -7.03
CA ASP A 69 8.37 -31.38 -7.05
C ASP A 69 7.33 -31.17 -8.15
N ASP A 70 7.73 -31.40 -9.42
CA ASP A 70 6.80 -31.36 -10.55
C ASP A 70 5.77 -32.50 -10.46
N GLY A 71 4.53 -32.15 -10.11
CA GLY A 71 3.39 -33.06 -10.02
C GLY A 71 2.73 -33.14 -8.64
N ALA A 72 3.32 -32.54 -7.59
CA ALA A 72 2.70 -32.48 -6.27
C ALA A 72 1.46 -31.56 -6.27
N SER A 73 0.38 -32.01 -5.64
CA SER A 73 -0.88 -31.24 -5.54
C SER A 73 -0.67 -29.95 -4.74
N LEU A 74 0.14 -29.99 -3.69
CA LEU A 74 0.46 -28.82 -2.88
C LEU A 74 1.16 -27.70 -3.66
N LYS A 75 2.02 -28.04 -4.64
CA LYS A 75 2.66 -27.04 -5.53
C LYS A 75 1.62 -26.32 -6.38
N ASN A 76 0.67 -27.05 -6.92
CA ASN A 76 -0.38 -26.48 -7.77
C ASN A 76 -1.30 -25.58 -6.95
N ALA A 77 -1.68 -25.99 -5.74
CA ALA A 77 -2.44 -25.15 -4.82
C ALA A 77 -1.70 -23.86 -4.46
N PHE A 78 -0.40 -23.93 -4.14
CA PHE A 78 0.42 -22.74 -3.86
C PHE A 78 0.44 -21.74 -5.03
N LYS A 79 0.67 -22.23 -6.27
CA LYS A 79 0.62 -21.39 -7.47
C LYS A 79 -0.78 -20.81 -7.69
N GLY A 80 -1.81 -21.62 -7.51
CA GLY A 80 -3.21 -21.24 -7.65
C GLY A 80 -3.58 -20.10 -6.73
N ILE A 81 -3.33 -20.25 -5.42
CA ILE A 81 -3.57 -19.22 -4.41
C ILE A 81 -2.82 -17.93 -4.75
N SER A 82 -1.57 -18.02 -5.20
CA SER A 82 -0.80 -16.85 -5.62
C SER A 82 -1.46 -16.09 -6.78
N ILE A 83 -2.05 -16.80 -7.75
CA ILE A 83 -2.77 -16.19 -8.89
C ILE A 83 -4.09 -15.57 -8.40
N GLU A 84 -4.82 -16.25 -7.51
CA GLU A 84 -6.06 -15.71 -6.96
C GLU A 84 -5.83 -14.41 -6.17
N LEU A 85 -4.73 -14.28 -5.42
CA LEU A 85 -4.33 -13.02 -4.79
C LEU A 85 -4.13 -11.89 -5.81
N SER A 86 -3.59 -12.20 -7.00
CA SER A 86 -3.49 -11.22 -8.08
C SER A 86 -4.86 -10.83 -8.63
N ASN A 87 -5.79 -11.78 -8.74
CA ASN A 87 -7.17 -11.52 -9.19
C ASN A 87 -7.93 -10.62 -8.21
N GLU A 88 -7.72 -10.80 -6.89
CA GLU A 88 -8.20 -9.87 -5.86
C GLU A 88 -7.61 -8.47 -6.09
N GLY A 89 -6.31 -8.38 -6.34
CA GLY A 89 -5.64 -7.12 -6.68
C GLY A 89 -6.27 -6.39 -7.87
N ASP A 90 -6.60 -7.11 -8.94
CA ASP A 90 -7.30 -6.54 -10.10
C ASP A 90 -8.71 -6.02 -9.77
N ALA A 91 -9.41 -6.66 -8.84
CA ALA A 91 -10.72 -6.17 -8.37
C ALA A 91 -10.58 -4.84 -7.61
N HIS A 92 -9.56 -4.69 -6.76
CA HIS A 92 -9.27 -3.42 -6.06
C HIS A 92 -8.86 -2.31 -7.02
N LEU A 93 -8.06 -2.61 -8.05
CA LEU A 93 -7.72 -1.64 -9.09
C LEU A 93 -8.98 -1.14 -9.83
N LYS A 94 -9.93 -2.03 -10.14
CA LYS A 94 -11.21 -1.63 -10.74
C LYS A 94 -12.07 -0.75 -9.83
N ILE A 95 -12.02 -0.96 -8.51
CA ILE A 95 -12.70 -0.08 -7.54
C ILE A 95 -12.07 1.32 -7.61
N ALA A 96 -10.75 1.42 -7.58
CA ALA A 96 -10.04 2.69 -7.70
C ALA A 96 -10.40 3.42 -9.00
N ASP A 97 -10.34 2.73 -10.14
CA ASP A 97 -10.70 3.29 -11.45
C ASP A 97 -12.17 3.77 -11.49
N SER A 98 -13.08 3.01 -10.88
CA SER A 98 -14.50 3.37 -10.81
C SER A 98 -14.74 4.60 -9.93
N ILE A 99 -14.09 4.70 -8.76
CA ILE A 99 -14.18 5.89 -7.90
C ILE A 99 -13.66 7.12 -8.66
N ASN A 100 -12.53 6.99 -9.35
CA ASN A 100 -11.95 8.09 -10.11
C ASN A 100 -12.88 8.55 -11.26
N GLY A 101 -13.34 7.59 -12.07
CA GLY A 101 -14.13 7.86 -13.27
C GLY A 101 -15.57 8.31 -12.99
N LEU A 102 -16.24 7.69 -12.02
CA LEU A 102 -17.67 7.89 -11.75
C LEU A 102 -17.94 8.92 -10.65
N VAL A 103 -16.98 9.18 -9.77
CA VAL A 103 -17.17 10.04 -8.59
C VAL A 103 -16.29 11.27 -8.67
N LEU A 104 -14.96 11.11 -8.62
CA LEU A 104 -14.02 12.21 -8.47
C LEU A 104 -14.02 13.16 -9.66
N ASN A 105 -13.86 12.63 -10.87
CA ASN A 105 -13.84 13.44 -12.10
C ASN A 105 -15.11 14.29 -12.29
N PRO A 106 -16.34 13.72 -12.28
CA PRO A 106 -17.55 14.50 -12.48
C PRO A 106 -17.83 15.45 -11.32
N PHE A 107 -17.64 15.02 -10.07
CA PHE A 107 -17.96 15.86 -8.92
C PHE A 107 -16.97 17.02 -8.74
N SER A 108 -15.67 16.80 -8.96
CA SER A 108 -14.67 17.88 -8.89
C SER A 108 -14.95 18.98 -9.91
N LYS A 109 -15.32 18.60 -11.14
CA LYS A 109 -15.73 19.55 -12.17
C LYS A 109 -16.98 20.32 -11.73
N TRP A 110 -18.03 19.62 -11.30
CA TRP A 110 -19.28 20.23 -10.88
C TRP A 110 -19.10 21.17 -9.66
N ALA A 111 -18.30 20.77 -8.67
CA ALA A 111 -18.02 21.55 -7.47
C ALA A 111 -17.30 22.86 -7.80
N LYS A 112 -16.36 22.83 -8.75
CA LYS A 112 -15.68 24.05 -9.26
C LYS A 112 -16.68 25.01 -9.91
N GLU A 113 -17.57 24.51 -10.75
CA GLU A 113 -18.61 25.32 -11.40
C GLU A 113 -19.63 25.88 -10.39
N HIS A 114 -20.00 25.11 -9.36
CA HIS A 114 -20.88 25.58 -8.28
C HIS A 114 -20.24 26.72 -7.48
N LYS A 115 -18.96 26.58 -7.10
CA LYS A 115 -18.21 27.65 -6.40
C LYS A 115 -18.18 28.95 -7.22
N GLN A 116 -18.02 28.85 -8.54
CA GLN A 116 -18.08 30.02 -9.42
C GLN A 116 -19.44 30.73 -9.39
N ARG A 117 -20.56 29.98 -9.34
CA ARG A 117 -21.91 30.54 -9.25
C ARG A 117 -22.16 31.27 -7.92
N VAL A 118 -21.65 30.71 -6.82
CA VAL A 118 -21.74 31.33 -5.48
C VAL A 118 -20.95 32.64 -5.46
N ASN A 119 -19.67 32.61 -5.86
CA ASN A 119 -18.81 33.79 -5.88
C ASN A 119 -19.41 34.92 -6.75
N TYR A 120 -19.91 34.58 -7.95
CA TYR A 120 -20.53 35.57 -8.83
C TYR A 120 -21.70 36.30 -8.17
N SER A 121 -22.58 35.56 -7.46
CA SER A 121 -23.73 36.18 -6.77
C SER A 121 -23.31 36.99 -5.56
N GLU A 122 -22.28 36.53 -4.83
CA GLU A 122 -21.73 37.25 -3.68
C GLU A 122 -21.14 38.60 -4.11
N ASP A 123 -20.32 38.60 -5.16
CA ASP A 123 -19.67 39.80 -5.70
C ASP A 123 -20.69 40.80 -6.27
N ALA A 124 -21.71 40.30 -6.97
CA ALA A 124 -22.80 41.12 -7.50
C ALA A 124 -23.57 41.84 -6.38
N LEU A 125 -23.90 41.13 -5.30
CA LEU A 125 -24.62 41.74 -4.17
C LEU A 125 -23.73 42.70 -3.38
N LYS A 126 -22.50 42.30 -3.01
CA LYS A 126 -21.57 43.15 -2.25
C LYS A 126 -21.24 44.46 -2.98
N SER A 127 -21.05 44.40 -4.30
CA SER A 127 -20.77 45.60 -5.11
C SER A 127 -21.95 46.60 -5.10
N ASN A 128 -23.19 46.12 -5.27
CA ASN A 128 -24.39 46.98 -5.19
C ASN A 128 -24.67 47.48 -3.77
N LEU A 129 -24.38 46.68 -2.75
CA LEU A 129 -24.45 47.09 -1.35
C LEU A 129 -23.48 48.24 -1.05
N LYS A 130 -22.26 48.21 -1.61
CA LYS A 130 -21.27 49.30 -1.51
C LYS A 130 -21.82 50.58 -2.15
N VAL A 131 -22.46 50.48 -3.33
CA VAL A 131 -23.10 51.63 -4.01
C VAL A 131 -24.20 52.25 -3.13
N PHE A 132 -25.09 51.42 -2.58
CA PHE A 132 -26.14 51.88 -1.67
C PHE A 132 -25.58 52.56 -0.42
N LYS A 133 -24.62 51.93 0.28
CA LYS A 133 -23.98 52.50 1.48
C LYS A 133 -23.31 53.85 1.21
N ASN A 134 -22.61 53.98 0.09
CA ASN A 134 -21.99 55.24 -0.30
C ASN A 134 -23.03 56.33 -0.54
N LYS A 135 -24.14 55.99 -1.20
CA LYS A 135 -25.24 56.93 -1.43
C LYS A 135 -25.95 57.33 -0.14
N LEU A 136 -26.19 56.39 0.75
CA LEU A 136 -26.80 56.62 2.06
C LEU A 136 -25.98 57.63 2.87
N ARG A 137 -24.66 57.41 2.99
CA ARG A 137 -23.73 58.32 3.68
C ARG A 137 -23.75 59.74 3.08
N LEU A 138 -23.84 59.86 1.75
CA LEU A 138 -23.96 61.16 1.08
C LEU A 138 -25.26 61.87 1.47
N VAL A 139 -26.39 61.17 1.47
CA VAL A 139 -27.70 61.71 1.84
C VAL A 139 -27.71 62.14 3.31
N GLU A 140 -27.16 61.34 4.22
CA GLU A 140 -27.01 61.71 5.63
C GLU A 140 -26.14 62.96 5.83
N LYS A 141 -25.05 63.10 5.07
CA LYS A 141 -24.21 64.32 5.09
C LYS A 141 -24.99 65.54 4.61
N LEU A 142 -25.74 65.43 3.51
CA LEU A 142 -26.58 66.52 2.98
C LEU A 142 -27.71 66.89 3.94
N GLN A 143 -28.36 65.90 4.54
CA GLN A 143 -29.39 66.08 5.56
C GLN A 143 -28.84 66.90 6.74
N LYS A 144 -27.69 66.51 7.28
CA LYS A 144 -27.03 67.24 8.38
C LYS A 144 -26.69 68.69 7.98
N LYS A 145 -26.14 68.90 6.77
CA LYS A 145 -25.84 70.24 6.24
C LYS A 145 -27.10 71.10 6.14
N TYR A 146 -28.18 70.55 5.57
CA TYR A 146 -29.47 71.21 5.45
C TYR A 146 -30.03 71.61 6.83
N TYR A 147 -30.14 70.68 7.78
CA TYR A 147 -30.66 70.99 9.12
C TYR A 147 -29.81 72.00 9.89
N ASN A 148 -28.48 71.97 9.74
CA ASN A 148 -27.60 72.96 10.36
C ASN A 148 -27.85 74.36 9.79
N LYS A 149 -28.02 74.47 8.46
CA LYS A 149 -28.33 75.76 7.80
C LYS A 149 -29.74 76.26 8.11
N CYS A 150 -30.73 75.37 8.21
CA CYS A 150 -32.06 75.72 8.69
C CYS A 150 -32.03 76.28 10.11
N ARG A 151 -31.27 75.65 11.03
CA ARG A 151 -31.09 76.17 12.39
C ARG A 151 -30.47 77.58 12.39
N ALA A 152 -29.36 77.78 11.66
CA ALA A 152 -28.74 79.09 11.53
C ALA A 152 -29.67 80.15 10.92
N PHE A 153 -30.53 79.75 9.97
CA PHE A 153 -31.50 80.63 9.35
C PHE A 153 -32.63 81.03 10.31
N GLU A 154 -33.12 80.10 11.13
CA GLU A 154 -34.09 80.41 12.18
C GLU A 154 -33.47 81.29 13.28
N ASP A 155 -32.24 81.01 13.71
CA ASP A 155 -31.52 81.82 14.70
C ASP A 155 -31.39 83.29 14.27
N LEU A 156 -31.15 83.56 12.97
CA LEU A 156 -31.07 84.92 12.42
C LEU A 156 -32.43 85.64 12.27
N LYS A 157 -33.55 84.91 12.30
CA LYS A 157 -34.90 85.50 12.32
C LYS A 157 -35.32 85.91 13.74
N VAL A 158 -34.73 85.30 14.77
CA VAL A 158 -35.05 85.62 16.17
C VAL A 158 -34.77 87.10 16.43
N GLY A 159 -35.79 87.82 16.90
CA GLY A 159 -35.69 89.25 17.22
C GLY A 159 -36.00 90.21 16.07
N LYS A 160 -36.30 89.74 14.85
CA LYS A 160 -36.72 90.58 13.72
C LYS A 160 -38.24 90.63 13.56
N SER A 161 -38.79 91.82 13.28
CA SER A 161 -40.21 91.99 13.00
C SER A 161 -40.60 91.37 11.64
N LYS A 162 -41.88 91.03 11.46
CA LYS A 162 -42.39 90.49 10.18
C LYS A 162 -42.16 91.46 9.00
N GLU A 163 -42.19 92.77 9.26
CA GLU A 163 -41.94 93.81 8.27
C GLU A 163 -40.46 93.95 7.93
N GLU A 164 -39.56 93.78 8.92
CA GLU A 164 -38.10 93.80 8.72
C GLU A 164 -37.62 92.59 7.93
N LEU A 165 -38.18 91.41 8.20
CA LEU A 165 -37.91 90.19 7.43
C LEU A 165 -38.33 90.33 5.98
N LEU A 166 -39.53 90.87 5.71
CA LEU A 166 -40.01 91.09 4.35
C LEU A 166 -39.08 92.03 3.58
N LYS A 167 -38.65 93.13 4.19
CA LYS A 167 -37.75 94.12 3.60
C LYS A 167 -36.36 93.53 3.31
N GLU A 168 -35.80 92.78 4.24
CA GLU A 168 -34.54 92.06 4.05
C GLU A 168 -34.63 90.89 3.07
N LEU A 169 -35.81 90.36 2.74
CA LEU A 169 -35.98 89.32 1.70
C LEU A 169 -36.30 89.87 0.28
N SER A 170 -36.62 91.16 0.13
CA SER A 170 -37.19 91.71 -1.13
C SER A 170 -36.42 92.85 -1.84
N LEU A 171 -35.25 93.29 -1.38
CA LEU A 171 -34.35 94.12 -2.20
C LEU A 171 -33.73 93.23 -3.30
N ASP A 172 -33.97 93.61 -4.55
CA ASP A 172 -33.28 93.05 -5.71
C ASP A 172 -31.87 93.66 -5.80
N ASP A 173 -30.84 92.83 -5.93
CA ASP A 173 -29.50 93.27 -6.31
C ASP A 173 -29.47 93.42 -7.84
N ASP A 174 -29.92 94.56 -8.35
CA ASP A 174 -29.45 95.07 -9.64
C ASP A 174 -28.02 95.58 -9.43
N ASP A 175 -27.01 94.74 -9.67
CA ASP A 175 -25.65 95.23 -9.86
C ASP A 175 -24.93 94.49 -11.00
N HIS A 176 -24.94 95.15 -12.14
CA HIS A 176 -24.11 94.87 -13.31
C HIS A 176 -22.63 95.02 -12.95
N PHE A 177 -21.91 93.90 -12.73
CA PHE A 177 -20.44 93.92 -12.81
C PHE A 177 -19.97 93.79 -14.26
N THR A 178 -19.90 94.94 -14.94
CA THR A 178 -18.97 95.18 -16.04
C THR A 178 -17.54 95.06 -15.50
N LYS A 179 -16.78 94.07 -15.96
CA LYS A 179 -15.33 93.99 -15.70
C LYS A 179 -14.59 94.90 -16.67
N ASP A 180 -14.45 96.16 -16.28
CA ASP A 180 -13.32 97.00 -16.67
C ASP A 180 -12.76 97.70 -15.43
N SER A 181 -11.56 97.28 -15.02
CA SER A 181 -10.68 98.12 -14.20
C SER A 181 -9.25 97.59 -14.23
N ASN A 182 -8.45 98.22 -15.09
CA ASN A 182 -7.05 98.49 -14.80
C ASN A 182 -6.99 99.45 -13.60
N GLN A 183 -6.67 98.93 -12.41
CA GLN A 183 -6.10 99.73 -11.34
C GLN A 183 -4.68 99.23 -11.08
N ASP A 184 -3.71 100.07 -11.41
CA ASP A 184 -2.31 99.91 -11.06
C ASP A 184 -2.15 99.95 -9.54
N SER A 185 -2.04 98.78 -8.92
CA SER A 185 -1.70 98.64 -7.51
C SER A 185 -0.22 98.95 -7.31
N ILE A 186 0.06 100.05 -6.64
CA ILE A 186 1.39 100.41 -6.16
C ILE A 186 1.74 99.45 -5.00
N ILE A 187 2.84 98.70 -5.13
CA ILE A 187 3.28 97.72 -4.11
C ILE A 187 4.55 98.26 -3.44
N THR A 188 4.57 98.26 -2.11
CA THR A 188 5.76 98.65 -1.33
C THR A 188 6.51 97.39 -0.89
N LEU A 189 7.81 97.29 -1.19
CA LEU A 189 8.71 96.24 -0.72
C LEU A 189 9.96 96.89 -0.08
N GLY A 190 10.25 96.60 1.19
CA GLY A 190 11.42 97.08 1.91
C GLY A 190 11.61 98.60 1.85
N ASN A 191 10.57 99.36 2.19
CA ASN A 191 10.52 100.84 2.13
C ASN A 191 10.69 101.46 0.72
N LYS A 192 10.74 100.67 -0.35
CA LYS A 192 10.73 101.17 -1.74
C LYS A 192 9.36 100.92 -2.37
N VAL A 193 8.85 101.95 -3.04
CA VAL A 193 7.58 101.90 -3.76
C VAL A 193 7.85 101.44 -5.19
N TYR A 194 7.26 100.32 -5.60
CA TYR A 194 7.42 99.76 -6.93
C TYR A 194 6.19 100.04 -7.78
N THR A 195 6.41 100.58 -8.98
CA THR A 195 5.41 100.60 -10.07
C THR A 195 5.36 99.22 -10.73
N LYS A 196 4.24 98.87 -11.39
CA LYS A 196 4.05 97.56 -12.03
C LYS A 196 5.25 97.15 -12.92
N SER A 197 5.79 98.04 -13.75
CA SER A 197 6.95 97.75 -14.60
C SER A 197 8.22 97.47 -13.82
N SER A 198 8.49 98.23 -12.75
CA SER A 198 9.70 98.07 -11.92
C SER A 198 9.62 96.83 -11.03
N LEU A 199 8.42 96.52 -10.54
CA LEU A 199 8.14 95.29 -9.79
C LEU A 199 8.33 94.05 -10.68
N THR A 200 7.79 94.07 -11.90
CA THR A 200 7.95 92.98 -12.88
C THR A 200 9.42 92.72 -13.17
N GLU A 201 10.22 93.77 -13.39
CA GLU A 201 11.66 93.62 -13.62
C GLU A 201 12.40 93.08 -12.40
N THR A 202 12.06 93.56 -11.20
CA THR A 202 12.71 93.15 -9.95
C THR A 202 12.37 91.69 -9.59
N LEU A 203 11.10 91.29 -9.72
CA LEU A 203 10.68 89.90 -9.52
C LEU A 203 11.25 88.99 -10.60
N ALA A 204 11.38 89.46 -11.85
CA ALA A 204 12.02 88.70 -12.90
C ALA A 204 13.47 88.38 -12.56
N LYS A 205 14.25 89.37 -12.10
CA LYS A 205 15.64 89.17 -11.66
C LYS A 205 15.76 88.27 -10.43
N LEU A 206 14.89 88.44 -9.43
CA LEU A 206 14.83 87.54 -8.26
C LEU A 206 14.58 86.08 -8.66
N LEU A 207 13.65 85.86 -9.59
CA LEU A 207 13.28 84.52 -10.05
C LEU A 207 14.29 83.90 -11.01
N THR A 208 15.11 84.67 -11.74
CA THR A 208 16.11 84.11 -12.66
C THR A 208 17.49 83.94 -12.04
N GLU A 209 17.91 84.87 -11.18
CA GLU A 209 19.28 84.91 -10.64
C GLU A 209 19.44 84.08 -9.36
N ILE A 210 18.37 83.86 -8.59
CA ILE A 210 18.45 83.01 -7.40
C ILE A 210 18.21 81.54 -7.78
N PRO A 211 19.12 80.60 -7.40
CA PRO A 211 18.92 79.18 -7.65
C PRO A 211 17.66 78.68 -6.92
N LYS A 212 16.88 77.88 -7.64
CA LYS A 212 15.65 77.25 -7.17
C LYS A 212 15.89 75.75 -7.09
N ASN A 213 15.59 75.16 -5.94
CA ASN A 213 15.71 73.73 -5.67
C ASN A 213 14.33 73.11 -5.42
N SER A 214 14.28 71.78 -5.46
CA SER A 214 13.11 71.01 -5.03
C SER A 214 13.38 70.38 -3.68
N ILE A 215 12.46 70.53 -2.72
CA ILE A 215 12.58 69.96 -1.37
C ILE A 215 11.39 69.06 -1.07
N LYS A 216 11.67 67.85 -0.59
CA LYS A 216 10.64 66.90 -0.12
C LYS A 216 10.42 67.09 1.38
N VAL A 217 9.21 67.50 1.76
CA VAL A 217 8.81 67.64 3.17
C VAL A 217 8.06 66.37 3.59
N PRO A 218 8.45 65.71 4.69
CA PRO A 218 7.70 64.56 5.21
C PRO A 218 6.22 64.93 5.38
N ILE A 219 5.30 64.05 4.94
CA ILE A 219 3.82 64.21 5.00
C ILE A 219 3.24 65.25 4.01
N LEU A 220 3.95 66.33 3.68
CA LEU A 220 3.43 67.44 2.85
C LEU A 220 3.82 67.40 1.36
N GLY A 221 4.67 66.45 0.96
CA GLY A 221 5.03 66.22 -0.45
C GLY A 221 6.26 67.01 -0.94
N LYS A 222 6.45 67.03 -2.27
CA LYS A 222 7.59 67.71 -2.93
C LYS A 222 7.19 69.15 -3.28
N TYR A 223 7.95 70.12 -2.79
CA TYR A 223 7.82 71.52 -3.16
C TYR A 223 8.93 71.89 -4.15
N ASP A 224 8.55 72.29 -5.36
CA ASP A 224 9.45 72.85 -6.37
C ASP A 224 9.53 74.38 -6.24
N ASN A 225 10.53 74.99 -6.89
CA ASN A 225 10.78 76.44 -6.87
C ASN A 225 11.07 76.99 -5.46
N VAL A 226 11.92 76.29 -4.70
CA VAL A 226 12.26 76.62 -3.32
C VAL A 226 13.65 77.25 -3.21
N THR A 227 13.76 78.27 -2.37
CA THR A 227 14.98 79.06 -2.12
C THR A 227 15.16 79.26 -0.61
N THR A 228 16.39 79.42 -0.12
CA THR A 228 16.63 79.70 1.32
C THR A 228 16.54 81.19 1.65
N GLY A 229 16.23 81.52 2.90
CA GLY A 229 16.18 82.91 3.38
C GLY A 229 17.52 83.65 3.25
N SER A 230 18.64 82.92 3.41
CA SER A 230 19.99 83.47 3.21
C SER A 230 20.30 83.80 1.75
N GLN A 231 19.80 83.01 0.80
CA GLN A 231 19.98 83.26 -0.64
C GLN A 231 19.23 84.53 -1.08
N ILE A 232 17.99 84.70 -0.61
CA ILE A 232 17.19 85.90 -0.89
C ILE A 232 17.88 87.14 -0.30
N SER A 233 18.32 87.07 0.96
CA SER A 233 18.96 88.20 1.63
C SER A 233 20.31 88.58 0.98
N THR A 234 21.14 87.59 0.63
CA THR A 234 22.42 87.84 -0.07
C THR A 234 22.20 88.52 -1.43
N TRP A 235 21.15 88.10 -2.15
CA TRP A 235 20.78 88.72 -3.42
C TRP A 235 20.31 90.17 -3.24
N LEU A 236 19.48 90.43 -2.23
CA LEU A 236 18.99 91.79 -1.92
C LEU A 236 20.15 92.75 -1.56
N GLN A 237 21.13 92.28 -0.78
CA GLN A 237 22.32 93.07 -0.44
C GLN A 237 23.17 93.38 -1.67
N LYS A 238 23.38 92.38 -2.54
CA LYS A 238 24.25 92.51 -3.72
C LYS A 238 23.64 93.34 -4.85
N ASN A 239 22.35 93.15 -5.15
CA ASN A 239 21.71 93.68 -6.36
C ASN A 239 20.79 94.88 -6.12
N LEU A 240 20.24 95.03 -4.91
CA LEU A 240 19.39 96.17 -4.55
C LEU A 240 20.03 97.13 -3.53
N GLY A 241 21.26 96.83 -3.09
CA GLY A 241 22.04 97.66 -2.17
C GLY A 241 21.43 97.79 -0.78
N VAL A 242 20.67 96.78 -0.32
CA VAL A 242 20.06 96.77 1.01
C VAL A 242 21.16 96.62 2.06
N ALA A 243 21.37 97.62 2.91
CA ALA A 243 22.58 97.73 3.75
C ALA A 243 22.51 96.93 5.07
N SER A 244 21.33 96.79 5.67
CA SER A 244 21.15 96.08 6.95
C SER A 244 20.53 94.69 6.78
N ILE A 245 20.88 93.75 7.65
CA ILE A 245 20.22 92.44 7.77
C ILE A 245 18.73 92.62 8.10
N ASP A 246 18.39 93.59 8.96
CA ASP A 246 17.00 93.89 9.34
C ASP A 246 16.16 94.36 8.15
N ASP A 247 16.78 95.13 7.23
CA ASP A 247 16.10 95.61 6.02
C ASP A 247 15.87 94.47 5.02
N CYS A 248 16.79 93.50 4.94
CA CYS A 248 16.59 92.28 4.14
C CYS A 248 15.44 91.45 4.68
N GLU A 249 15.35 91.31 6.00
CA GLU A 249 14.26 90.56 6.62
C GLU A 249 12.91 91.24 6.41
N ARG A 250 12.86 92.57 6.48
CA ARG A 250 11.66 93.35 6.19
C ARG A 250 11.23 93.24 4.73
N PHE A 251 12.17 93.28 3.79
CA PHE A 251 11.88 93.07 2.37
C PHE A 251 11.35 91.65 2.12
N GLY A 252 11.98 90.64 2.72
CA GLY A 252 11.51 89.25 2.66
C GLY A 252 10.11 89.09 3.28
N GLN A 253 9.81 89.81 4.36
CA GLN A 253 8.49 89.85 4.97
C GLN A 253 7.45 90.47 4.02
N ASP A 254 7.80 91.57 3.34
CA ASP A 254 6.90 92.21 2.38
C ASP A 254 6.61 91.30 1.18
N LEU A 255 7.56 90.46 0.75
CA LEU A 255 7.33 89.44 -0.29
C LEU A 255 6.33 88.37 0.17
N ILE A 256 6.34 88.00 1.46
CA ILE A 256 5.36 87.09 2.04
C ILE A 256 3.99 87.77 2.13
N SER A 257 3.93 88.99 2.69
CA SER A 257 2.70 89.78 2.87
C SER A 257 2.00 90.08 1.55
N ASN A 258 2.75 90.36 0.48
CA ASN A 258 2.20 90.58 -0.86
C ASN A 258 1.88 89.27 -1.61
N GLY A 259 2.12 88.11 -0.99
CA GLY A 259 1.75 86.80 -1.51
C GLY A 259 2.67 86.27 -2.61
N PHE A 260 3.90 86.76 -2.72
CA PHE A 260 4.90 86.26 -3.68
C PHE A 260 5.66 85.04 -3.13
N LEU A 261 5.86 84.96 -1.81
CA LEU A 261 6.56 83.86 -1.13
C LEU A 261 5.64 83.10 -0.15
N ARG A 262 5.98 81.83 0.11
CA ARG A 262 5.42 81.00 1.18
C ARG A 262 6.57 80.39 1.98
N LYS A 263 6.57 80.57 3.31
CA LYS A 263 7.52 79.89 4.22
C LYS A 263 7.19 78.40 4.33
N LEU A 264 8.20 77.52 4.23
CA LEU A 264 8.06 76.07 4.36
C LEU A 264 8.59 75.59 5.73
N ASN A 265 7.82 74.73 6.40
CA ASN A 265 8.23 74.12 7.66
C ASN A 265 9.07 72.87 7.38
N THR A 266 10.39 73.01 7.44
CA THR A 266 11.35 71.94 7.06
C THR A 266 12.18 71.42 8.23
N SER A 267 12.05 71.99 9.44
CA SER A 267 12.79 71.56 10.64
C SER A 267 11.86 71.24 11.81
N VAL A 268 12.08 70.07 12.44
CA VAL A 268 11.47 69.67 13.71
C VAL A 268 12.02 70.61 14.80
N GLY A 269 11.16 71.49 15.35
CA GLY A 269 11.51 72.45 16.40
C GLY A 269 11.21 73.93 16.09
N ALA A 270 10.73 74.27 14.89
CA ALA A 270 10.28 75.63 14.57
C ALA A 270 8.83 75.85 15.02
N SER A 271 8.61 76.74 15.99
CA SER A 271 7.29 77.13 16.52
C SER A 271 6.34 77.59 15.41
N LEU A 272 5.09 77.10 15.46
CA LEU A 272 3.96 77.41 14.56
C LEU A 272 3.58 78.91 14.52
N ASN A 273 4.13 79.75 15.39
CA ASN A 273 3.73 81.15 15.54
C ASN A 273 4.79 82.18 15.07
N GLY A 274 5.90 81.74 14.48
CA GLY A 274 6.93 82.65 13.94
C GLY A 274 6.59 83.19 12.55
N SER A 275 5.72 84.21 12.47
CA SER A 275 5.16 84.78 11.21
C SER A 275 6.15 85.54 10.31
N GLY A 276 7.41 85.67 10.73
CA GLY A 276 8.45 86.44 10.05
C GLY A 276 9.26 85.68 9.00
N PHE A 277 9.70 86.39 7.95
CA PHE A 277 10.85 86.03 7.13
C PHE A 277 12.11 86.02 8.00
N VAL A 278 12.97 85.03 7.81
CA VAL A 278 14.21 84.84 8.59
C VAL A 278 15.37 84.69 7.62
N ASN A 279 16.40 85.51 7.78
CA ASN A 279 17.62 85.44 6.98
C ASN A 279 18.51 84.27 7.45
N SER A 280 18.18 83.05 7.04
CA SER A 280 18.97 81.86 7.37
C SER A 280 18.88 80.79 6.29
N GLY A 281 19.97 80.02 6.14
CA GLY A 281 20.04 78.87 5.23
C GLY A 281 19.19 77.69 5.66
N ALA A 282 18.74 77.65 6.92
CA ALA A 282 17.86 76.61 7.45
C ALA A 282 16.37 76.83 7.12
N PHE A 283 15.98 78.06 6.75
CA PHE A 283 14.60 78.41 6.44
C PHE A 283 14.38 78.46 4.92
N HIS A 284 13.39 77.70 4.47
CA HIS A 284 13.08 77.50 3.06
C HIS A 284 11.79 78.23 2.69
N TYR A 285 11.78 78.85 1.51
CA TYR A 285 10.66 79.63 0.97
C TYR A 285 10.32 79.19 -0.45
N GLN A 286 9.05 78.91 -0.70
CA GLN A 286 8.52 78.56 -2.03
C GLN A 286 8.02 79.82 -2.74
N TRP A 287 8.44 80.02 -3.99
CA TRP A 287 7.86 81.04 -4.88
C TRP A 287 6.48 80.61 -5.37
N LYS A 288 5.47 81.47 -5.20
CA LYS A 288 4.10 81.20 -5.67
C LYS A 288 3.94 81.59 -7.14
N ASP A 289 2.98 81.00 -7.84
CA ASP A 289 2.60 81.34 -9.23
C ASP A 289 2.36 82.84 -9.44
N LYS A 290 1.88 83.55 -8.41
CA LYS A 290 1.71 85.02 -8.43
C LYS A 290 3.02 85.73 -8.74
N ALA A 291 4.15 85.29 -8.19
CA ALA A 291 5.46 85.88 -8.47
C ALA A 291 5.87 85.68 -9.94
N PHE A 292 5.67 84.48 -10.48
CA PHE A 292 5.96 84.17 -11.89
C PHE A 292 5.06 84.94 -12.86
N LYS A 293 3.75 85.03 -12.56
CA LYS A 293 2.79 85.82 -13.34
C LYS A 293 3.11 87.32 -13.29
N SER A 294 3.46 87.84 -12.11
CA SER A 294 3.84 89.25 -11.95
C SER A 294 5.20 89.59 -12.56
N ALA A 295 6.09 88.62 -12.71
CA ALA A 295 7.37 88.75 -13.42
C ALA A 295 7.25 88.50 -14.94
N ASN A 296 6.09 88.05 -15.43
CA ASN A 296 5.88 87.62 -16.82
C ASN A 296 6.88 86.53 -17.27
N ILE A 297 7.21 85.59 -16.38
CA ILE A 297 8.11 84.46 -16.64
C ILE A 297 7.30 83.15 -16.63
N PRO A 298 7.52 82.21 -17.57
CA PRO A 298 6.90 80.89 -17.54
C PRO A 298 7.24 80.13 -16.25
N ILE A 299 6.23 79.52 -15.61
CA ILE A 299 6.45 78.64 -14.46
C ILE A 299 7.18 77.38 -14.96
N PRO A 300 8.34 76.99 -14.39
CA PRO A 300 9.03 75.76 -14.78
C PRO A 300 8.11 74.54 -14.60
N LEU A 301 7.89 73.77 -15.67
CA LEU A 301 7.07 72.55 -15.67
C LEU A 301 7.74 71.47 -14.81
N SER A 302 7.10 71.08 -13.72
CA SER A 302 7.45 69.88 -12.94
C SER A 302 7.03 68.64 -13.70
N GLU A 303 7.96 67.71 -13.97
CA GLU A 303 7.68 66.39 -14.54
C GLU A 303 6.72 65.61 -13.63
N THR A 304 5.44 65.62 -13.96
CA THR A 304 4.47 64.63 -13.49
C THR A 304 4.65 63.38 -14.35
N ASN A 305 5.43 62.43 -13.85
CA ASN A 305 5.53 61.11 -14.48
C ASN A 305 4.22 60.35 -14.35
N SER A 306 3.71 60.00 -15.52
CA SER A 306 2.73 58.98 -15.81
C SER A 306 3.02 57.66 -15.09
N VAL A 307 1.93 57.06 -14.64
CA VAL A 307 1.76 55.68 -14.19
C VAL A 307 2.57 54.67 -15.03
N ASN A 308 3.33 53.80 -14.38
CA ASN A 308 3.41 52.39 -14.73
C ASN A 308 3.45 51.55 -13.45
N ARG A 309 2.48 50.64 -13.38
CA ARG A 309 2.28 49.62 -12.35
C ARG A 309 3.29 48.50 -12.56
N ASP A 310 3.80 47.95 -11.47
CA ASP A 310 3.93 46.50 -11.28
C ASP A 310 3.85 46.17 -9.79
N ASN A 311 2.81 45.40 -9.48
CA ASN A 311 2.58 44.40 -8.45
C ASN A 311 2.83 44.64 -6.94
N ASP A 312 1.80 44.20 -6.23
CA ASP A 312 1.72 43.56 -4.92
C ASP A 312 1.39 44.40 -3.68
N ASP A 313 0.40 43.84 -2.96
CA ASP A 313 -0.03 44.02 -1.58
C ASP A 313 -1.10 45.08 -1.26
N GLU A 314 -2.33 44.56 -1.20
CA GLU A 314 -3.35 44.64 -0.14
C GLU A 314 -3.39 45.88 0.77
N ASP A 315 -4.63 46.39 0.89
CA ASP A 315 -5.20 47.20 1.98
C ASP A 315 -4.73 48.66 2.17
N ASP A 316 -5.50 49.60 1.59
CA ASP A 316 -6.26 50.65 2.33
C ASP A 316 -6.72 51.76 1.36
N ASP A 317 -8.00 51.76 1.02
CA ASP A 317 -8.67 52.76 0.18
C ASP A 317 -8.99 54.02 1.03
N TYR A 318 -8.01 54.91 1.19
CA TYR A 318 -8.22 56.24 1.79
C TYR A 318 -8.84 57.21 0.75
N ASP A 319 -10.04 57.64 1.07
CA ASP A 319 -10.95 58.53 0.32
C ASP A 319 -10.34 59.92 0.04
N ASP A 320 -9.70 60.09 -1.13
CA ASP A 320 -9.09 61.34 -1.63
C ASP A 320 -10.11 62.47 -1.89
N GLN A 321 -11.42 62.16 -1.78
CA GLN A 321 -12.52 63.11 -1.91
C GLN A 321 -12.79 63.90 -0.62
N GLU A 322 -12.48 63.35 0.55
CA GLU A 322 -12.74 64.01 1.84
C GLU A 322 -11.79 65.19 2.10
N ILE A 323 -10.59 65.17 1.53
CA ILE A 323 -9.59 66.23 1.69
C ILE A 323 -9.94 67.45 0.83
N LYS A 324 -10.46 67.25 -0.39
CA LYS A 324 -10.92 68.34 -1.26
C LYS A 324 -12.14 69.06 -0.67
N ASP A 325 -13.06 68.32 -0.07
CA ASP A 325 -14.23 68.88 0.62
C ASP A 325 -13.85 69.64 1.91
N LYS A 326 -12.85 69.16 2.66
CA LYS A 326 -12.33 69.85 3.85
C LYS A 326 -11.57 71.13 3.52
N VAL A 327 -10.76 71.14 2.45
CA VAL A 327 -10.01 72.33 2.01
C VAL A 327 -10.95 73.38 1.40
N GLY A 328 -12.01 72.95 0.70
CA GLY A 328 -13.07 73.84 0.21
C GLY A 328 -13.85 74.52 1.34
N ASN A 329 -14.29 73.76 2.35
CA ASN A 329 -15.00 74.29 3.51
C ASN A 329 -14.15 75.27 4.34
N VAL A 330 -12.85 75.00 4.52
CA VAL A 330 -11.95 75.90 5.28
C VAL A 330 -11.70 77.21 4.52
N LEU A 331 -11.66 77.18 3.19
CA LEU A 331 -11.51 78.39 2.37
C LEU A 331 -12.80 79.24 2.35
N GLU A 332 -13.97 78.60 2.44
CA GLU A 332 -15.27 79.29 2.58
C GLU A 332 -15.46 79.88 4.00
N GLU A 333 -15.06 79.18 5.07
CA GLU A 333 -15.10 79.68 6.45
C GLU A 333 -14.20 80.92 6.66
N ILE A 334 -13.03 80.97 6.02
CA ILE A 334 -12.12 82.12 6.13
C ILE A 334 -12.68 83.35 5.37
N LYS A 335 -13.45 83.14 4.29
CA LYS A 335 -14.14 84.24 3.59
C LYS A 335 -15.34 84.77 4.37
N SER A 336 -16.08 83.92 5.09
CA SER A 336 -17.26 84.32 5.86
C SER A 336 -16.94 85.02 7.20
N THR A 337 -15.66 85.18 7.55
CA THR A 337 -15.26 85.85 8.80
C THR A 337 -15.24 87.39 8.68
N PHE A 338 -15.38 87.94 7.46
CA PHE A 338 -15.31 89.39 7.21
C PHE A 338 -16.60 90.03 6.65
N GLU A 339 -17.69 89.29 6.47
CA GLU A 339 -19.01 89.80 6.04
C GLU A 339 -20.12 89.15 6.88
N GLU A 340 -21.01 89.94 7.49
CA GLU A 340 -22.23 89.40 8.14
C GLU A 340 -23.09 88.68 7.08
N PRO A 341 -23.50 87.42 7.31
CA PRO A 341 -24.30 86.67 6.33
C PRO A 341 -25.68 87.31 6.20
N SER A 342 -25.98 87.87 5.02
CA SER A 342 -27.29 88.46 4.75
C SER A 342 -28.39 87.39 4.79
N LEU A 343 -29.55 87.75 5.35
CA LEU A 343 -30.68 86.83 5.54
C LEU A 343 -31.21 86.26 4.19
N ARG A 344 -31.03 87.00 3.08
CA ARG A 344 -31.32 86.51 1.72
C ARG A 344 -30.39 85.40 1.26
N LYS A 345 -29.08 85.60 1.45
CA LYS A 345 -28.05 84.64 1.00
C LYS A 345 -28.28 83.30 1.70
N LEU A 346 -28.55 83.34 3.01
CA LEU A 346 -28.82 82.13 3.77
C LEU A 346 -30.16 81.47 3.38
N ASN A 347 -31.22 82.24 3.09
CA ASN A 347 -32.48 81.70 2.57
C ASN A 347 -32.31 81.00 1.21
N LYS A 348 -31.49 81.57 0.32
CA LYS A 348 -31.15 80.96 -0.97
C LYS A 348 -30.37 79.66 -0.79
N GLU A 349 -29.34 79.67 0.07
CA GLU A 349 -28.56 78.47 0.42
C GLU A 349 -29.43 77.35 1.01
N VAL A 350 -30.38 77.69 1.90
CA VAL A 350 -31.32 76.70 2.47
C VAL A 350 -32.20 76.08 1.39
N LYS A 351 -32.77 76.87 0.47
CA LYS A 351 -33.59 76.36 -0.64
C LYS A 351 -32.78 75.48 -1.60
N GLU A 352 -31.56 75.89 -1.95
CA GLU A 352 -30.67 75.10 -2.81
C GLU A 352 -30.28 73.76 -2.15
N LEU A 353 -30.00 73.77 -0.84
CA LEU A 353 -29.73 72.56 -0.06
C LEU A 353 -30.95 71.65 0.07
N ASP A 354 -32.15 72.21 0.26
CA ASP A 354 -33.41 71.45 0.31
C ASP A 354 -33.69 70.74 -1.01
N GLU A 355 -33.61 71.48 -2.12
CA GLU A 355 -33.79 70.93 -3.45
C GLU A 355 -32.77 69.83 -3.75
N ASN A 356 -31.49 70.05 -3.43
CA ASN A 356 -30.45 69.05 -3.64
C ASN A 356 -30.68 67.83 -2.74
N TYR A 357 -30.95 68.03 -1.44
CA TYR A 357 -31.23 66.94 -0.51
C TYR A 357 -32.42 66.09 -0.99
N SER A 358 -33.55 66.72 -1.32
CA SER A 358 -34.74 66.05 -1.87
C SER A 358 -34.44 65.25 -3.14
N LYS A 359 -33.70 65.84 -4.10
CA LYS A 359 -33.25 65.15 -5.32
C LYS A 359 -32.36 63.95 -5.03
N GLN A 360 -31.49 64.01 -4.01
CA GLN A 360 -30.62 62.89 -3.66
C GLN A 360 -31.35 61.79 -2.88
N VAL A 361 -32.35 62.13 -2.07
CA VAL A 361 -33.22 61.15 -1.39
C VAL A 361 -34.00 60.32 -2.41
N LEU A 362 -34.58 60.94 -3.44
CA LEU A 362 -35.26 60.22 -4.52
C LEU A 362 -34.32 59.25 -5.26
N LYS A 363 -33.07 59.66 -5.49
CA LYS A 363 -32.05 58.78 -6.09
C LYS A 363 -31.64 57.62 -5.17
N LEU A 364 -31.55 57.88 -3.86
CA LEU A 364 -31.25 56.84 -2.87
C LEU A 364 -32.38 55.80 -2.80
N ASP A 365 -33.64 56.23 -2.81
CA ASP A 365 -34.77 55.30 -2.79
C ASP A 365 -34.81 54.42 -4.04
N LYS A 366 -34.51 54.97 -5.23
CA LYS A 366 -34.37 54.15 -6.44
C LYS A 366 -33.26 53.09 -6.29
N ILE A 367 -32.08 53.47 -5.78
CA ILE A 367 -30.97 52.53 -5.52
C ILE A 367 -31.37 51.48 -4.47
N ARG A 368 -32.15 51.86 -3.45
CA ARG A 368 -32.67 50.93 -2.43
C ARG A 368 -33.59 49.89 -3.06
N CYS A 369 -34.58 50.32 -3.85
CA CYS A 369 -35.48 49.39 -4.55
C CYS A 369 -34.72 48.47 -5.51
N ASP A 370 -33.78 49.01 -6.30
CA ASP A 370 -32.97 48.21 -7.22
C ASP A 370 -32.11 47.18 -6.47
N LEU A 371 -31.58 47.54 -5.29
CA LEU A 371 -30.85 46.62 -4.42
C LEU A 371 -31.76 45.52 -3.86
N GLU A 372 -32.95 45.88 -3.37
CA GLU A 372 -33.92 44.91 -2.82
C GLU A 372 -34.38 43.91 -3.88
N GLU A 373 -34.67 44.38 -5.09
CA GLU A 373 -34.99 43.52 -6.26
C GLU A 373 -33.83 42.56 -6.55
N LEU A 374 -32.61 43.07 -6.62
CA LEU A 374 -31.41 42.26 -6.86
C LEU A 374 -31.16 41.23 -5.75
N ILE A 375 -31.36 41.59 -4.49
CA ILE A 375 -31.25 40.69 -3.34
C ILE A 375 -32.25 39.53 -3.51
N ILE A 376 -33.52 39.82 -3.78
CA ILE A 376 -34.55 38.78 -3.95
C ILE A 376 -34.17 37.81 -5.08
N ASP A 377 -33.74 38.33 -6.22
CA ASP A 377 -33.36 37.52 -7.38
C ASP A 377 -32.18 36.58 -7.08
N HIS A 378 -31.10 37.12 -6.50
CA HIS A 378 -29.91 36.34 -6.18
C HIS A 378 -30.15 35.36 -5.03
N LEU A 379 -30.91 35.73 -3.98
CA LEU A 379 -31.25 34.81 -2.89
C LEU A 379 -32.09 33.64 -3.39
N THR A 380 -33.07 33.89 -4.25
CA THR A 380 -33.89 32.84 -4.87
C THR A 380 -33.05 31.91 -5.75
N PHE A 381 -32.09 32.47 -6.50
CA PHE A 381 -31.17 31.68 -7.30
C PHE A 381 -30.19 30.86 -6.45
N MET A 382 -29.68 31.42 -5.34
CA MET A 382 -28.81 30.72 -4.40
C MET A 382 -29.52 29.59 -3.66
N GLU A 383 -30.80 29.74 -3.33
CA GLU A 383 -31.61 28.66 -2.74
C GLU A 383 -31.69 27.45 -3.68
N LYS A 384 -31.91 27.69 -4.98
CA LYS A 384 -31.89 26.63 -6.00
C LYS A 384 -30.50 25.99 -6.12
N CYS A 385 -29.45 26.81 -6.12
CA CYS A 385 -28.07 26.31 -6.20
C CYS A 385 -27.71 25.43 -5.00
N GLU A 386 -28.12 25.81 -3.78
CA GLU A 386 -27.85 25.04 -2.57
C GLU A 386 -28.64 23.73 -2.56
N LEU A 387 -29.91 23.76 -2.98
CA LEU A 387 -30.70 22.54 -3.13
C LEU A 387 -30.08 21.56 -4.13
N ASP A 388 -29.58 22.07 -5.25
CA ASP A 388 -28.89 21.25 -6.24
C ASP A 388 -27.55 20.71 -5.72
N ARG A 389 -26.83 21.46 -4.87
CA ARG A 389 -25.63 20.97 -4.17
C ARG A 389 -25.94 19.79 -3.27
N LEU A 390 -26.97 19.89 -2.44
CA LEU A 390 -27.38 18.81 -1.54
C LEU A 390 -27.79 17.56 -2.33
N ARG A 391 -28.47 17.73 -3.48
CA ARG A 391 -28.81 16.62 -4.37
C ARG A 391 -27.58 16.01 -5.04
N ALA A 392 -26.64 16.84 -5.49
CA ALA A 392 -25.38 16.38 -6.07
C ALA A 392 -24.59 15.54 -5.06
N LEU A 393 -24.42 16.01 -3.83
CA LEU A 393 -23.75 15.26 -2.76
C LEU A 393 -24.43 13.92 -2.48
N LYS A 394 -25.76 13.91 -2.38
CA LYS A 394 -26.53 12.66 -2.21
C LYS A 394 -26.27 11.67 -3.34
N LYS A 395 -26.19 12.14 -4.59
CA LYS A 395 -25.89 11.30 -5.75
C LYS A 395 -24.45 10.78 -5.73
N VAL A 396 -23.49 11.65 -5.41
CA VAL A 396 -22.06 11.28 -5.33
C VAL A 396 -21.83 10.17 -4.30
N ILE A 397 -22.48 10.23 -3.14
CA ILE A 397 -22.42 9.16 -2.12
C ILE A 397 -22.98 7.84 -2.68
N LEU A 398 -24.06 7.89 -3.45
CA LEU A 398 -24.64 6.71 -4.09
C LEU A 398 -23.69 6.12 -5.14
N ASP A 399 -23.12 6.95 -6.01
CA ASP A 399 -22.18 6.54 -7.06
C ASP A 399 -20.89 5.96 -6.47
N PHE A 400 -20.41 6.52 -5.35
CA PHE A 400 -19.30 5.98 -4.57
C PHE A 400 -19.63 4.60 -3.99
N SER A 401 -20.78 4.43 -3.36
CA SER A 401 -21.23 3.13 -2.84
C SER A 401 -21.33 2.09 -3.94
N ALA A 402 -21.84 2.47 -5.11
CA ALA A 402 -21.97 1.59 -6.27
C ALA A 402 -20.59 1.11 -6.77
N SER A 403 -19.63 2.03 -6.86
CA SER A 403 -18.24 1.76 -7.32
C SER A 403 -17.55 0.68 -6.47
N VAL A 404 -17.81 0.67 -5.16
CA VAL A 404 -17.29 -0.37 -4.26
C VAL A 404 -18.10 -1.65 -4.39
N SER A 405 -19.44 -1.58 -4.36
CA SER A 405 -20.30 -2.78 -4.33
C SER A 405 -20.21 -3.65 -5.58
N GLN A 406 -19.91 -3.06 -6.75
CA GLN A 406 -19.88 -3.77 -8.03
C GLN A 406 -18.77 -4.83 -8.08
N ASN A 407 -17.70 -4.65 -7.31
CA ASN A 407 -16.54 -5.56 -7.31
C ASN A 407 -16.54 -6.55 -6.13
N ILE A 408 -17.48 -6.43 -5.18
CA ILE A 408 -17.63 -7.39 -4.07
C ILE A 408 -17.79 -8.84 -4.56
N PRO A 409 -18.59 -9.14 -5.61
CA PRO A 409 -18.70 -10.53 -6.10
C PRO A 409 -17.37 -11.10 -6.59
N SER A 410 -16.47 -10.28 -7.15
CA SER A 410 -15.14 -10.73 -7.57
C SER A 410 -14.25 -11.06 -6.38
N ILE A 411 -14.31 -10.26 -5.30
CA ILE A 411 -13.60 -10.53 -4.05
C ILE A 411 -14.15 -11.80 -3.39
N GLN A 412 -15.47 -12.02 -3.43
CA GLN A 412 -16.07 -13.25 -2.93
C GLN A 412 -15.63 -14.49 -3.73
N ALA A 413 -15.62 -14.39 -5.06
CA ALA A 413 -15.15 -15.46 -5.93
C ALA A 413 -13.68 -15.84 -5.67
N PHE A 414 -12.84 -14.85 -5.35
CA PHE A 414 -11.45 -15.08 -4.92
C PHE A 414 -11.38 -16.00 -3.68
N VAL A 415 -12.17 -15.71 -2.65
CA VAL A 415 -12.21 -16.54 -1.42
C VAL A 415 -12.69 -17.96 -1.73
N ASP A 416 -13.73 -18.10 -2.57
CA ASP A 416 -14.25 -19.40 -2.98
C ASP A 416 -13.19 -20.21 -3.78
N ASN A 417 -12.42 -19.54 -4.64
CA ASN A 417 -11.34 -20.18 -5.40
C ASN A 417 -10.18 -20.64 -4.51
N ILE A 418 -9.83 -19.90 -3.45
CA ILE A 418 -8.83 -20.35 -2.47
C ILE A 418 -9.28 -21.66 -1.81
N LEU A 419 -10.56 -21.78 -1.45
CA LEU A 419 -11.11 -23.00 -0.87
C LEU A 419 -11.04 -24.16 -1.87
N LEU A 420 -11.31 -23.93 -3.16
CA LEU A 420 -11.16 -24.95 -4.19
C LEU A 420 -9.70 -25.46 -4.31
N TYR A 421 -8.71 -24.57 -4.18
CA TYR A 421 -7.30 -24.98 -4.17
C TYR A 421 -6.94 -25.78 -2.91
N GLU A 422 -7.53 -25.45 -1.76
CA GLU A 422 -7.39 -26.25 -0.54
C GLU A 422 -7.94 -27.67 -0.75
N GLU A 423 -9.16 -27.79 -1.30
CA GLU A 423 -9.79 -29.08 -1.60
C GLU A 423 -9.01 -29.91 -2.63
N SER A 424 -8.21 -29.26 -3.48
CA SER A 424 -7.37 -29.93 -4.48
C SER A 424 -6.13 -30.62 -3.88
N ILE A 425 -5.74 -30.27 -2.66
CA ILE A 425 -4.57 -30.84 -1.98
C ILE A 425 -4.91 -32.26 -1.53
N SER A 426 -4.04 -33.22 -1.88
CA SER A 426 -4.19 -34.61 -1.48
C SER A 426 -2.94 -35.08 -0.74
N PRO A 427 -2.93 -35.00 0.60
CA PRO A 427 -1.76 -35.35 1.42
C PRO A 427 -1.26 -36.78 1.16
N ASP A 428 -2.17 -37.74 0.99
CA ASP A 428 -1.81 -39.13 0.70
C ASP A 428 -1.13 -39.29 -0.66
N LYS A 429 -1.60 -38.56 -1.69
CA LYS A 429 -0.98 -38.59 -3.02
C LYS A 429 0.37 -37.89 -3.03
N ASP A 430 0.51 -36.78 -2.30
CA ASP A 430 1.78 -36.06 -2.21
C ASP A 430 2.83 -36.85 -1.41
N LEU A 431 2.42 -37.53 -0.33
CA LEU A 431 3.29 -38.47 0.38
C LEU A 431 3.68 -39.65 -0.51
N LEU A 432 2.74 -40.17 -1.31
CA LEU A 432 3.04 -41.23 -2.27
C LEU A 432 4.00 -40.74 -3.37
N PHE A 433 3.82 -39.52 -3.87
CA PHE A 433 4.74 -38.87 -4.82
C PHE A 433 6.15 -38.78 -4.24
N LEU A 434 6.28 -38.31 -2.99
CA LEU A 434 7.55 -38.25 -2.27
C LEU A 434 8.20 -39.65 -2.20
N LEU A 435 7.44 -40.65 -1.77
CA LEU A 435 7.93 -42.02 -1.66
C LEU A 435 8.28 -42.62 -3.03
N GLN A 436 7.55 -42.32 -4.09
CA GLN A 436 7.82 -42.89 -5.42
C GLN A 436 9.08 -42.32 -6.06
N ASN A 437 9.30 -41.01 -5.92
CA ASN A 437 10.41 -40.31 -6.56
C ASN A 437 11.70 -40.36 -5.74
N TYR A 438 11.62 -40.43 -4.41
CA TYR A 438 12.79 -40.30 -3.53
C TYR A 438 13.08 -41.52 -2.64
N LYS A 439 12.36 -42.63 -2.79
CA LYS A 439 12.71 -43.88 -2.08
C LYS A 439 14.10 -44.38 -2.48
N THR A 440 14.92 -44.70 -1.49
CA THR A 440 16.31 -45.17 -1.68
C THR A 440 16.48 -46.67 -1.51
N GLY A 441 15.51 -47.35 -0.90
CA GLY A 441 15.56 -48.79 -0.68
C GLY A 441 14.67 -49.26 0.46
N LYS A 442 14.54 -50.59 0.60
CA LYS A 442 13.84 -51.21 1.74
C LYS A 442 14.84 -51.51 2.85
N PHE A 443 14.39 -51.48 4.10
CA PHE A 443 15.19 -51.90 5.25
C PHE A 443 15.78 -53.30 5.01
N LYS A 444 17.12 -53.41 5.09
CA LYS A 444 17.88 -54.65 4.95
C LYS A 444 19.05 -54.62 5.96
N PRO A 445 18.94 -55.31 7.10
CA PRO A 445 20.05 -55.44 8.04
C PRO A 445 21.16 -56.31 7.43
N ASN A 446 22.40 -55.89 7.63
CA ASN A 446 23.60 -56.64 7.28
C ASN A 446 24.29 -57.07 8.58
N VAL A 447 24.18 -58.34 8.91
CA VAL A 447 24.80 -58.89 10.13
C VAL A 447 26.28 -59.12 9.86
N ILE A 448 27.13 -58.62 10.76
CA ILE A 448 28.56 -58.90 10.75
C ILE A 448 28.77 -60.15 11.60
N LEU A 449 29.37 -61.17 11.00
CA LEU A 449 29.64 -62.45 11.64
C LEU A 449 31.04 -62.44 12.28
N TYR A 450 31.20 -63.21 13.35
CA TYR A 450 32.52 -63.47 13.91
C TYR A 450 33.29 -64.42 12.99
N ASP A 451 34.29 -63.91 12.30
CA ASP A 451 35.15 -64.69 11.40
C ASP A 451 36.39 -65.21 12.15
N ASN A 452 36.37 -66.49 12.52
CA ASN A 452 37.52 -67.15 13.15
C ASN A 452 38.26 -67.99 12.12
N TYR A 453 39.53 -67.64 11.89
CA TYR A 453 40.41 -68.35 10.95
C TYR A 453 40.53 -69.87 11.24
N TYR A 454 40.44 -70.28 12.51
CA TYR A 454 40.65 -71.66 12.94
C TYR A 454 39.37 -72.47 13.16
N GLU A 455 38.21 -71.81 13.31
CA GLU A 455 36.95 -72.48 13.65
C GLU A 455 35.77 -72.00 12.81
N ASN A 456 35.02 -72.94 12.23
CA ASN A 456 33.76 -72.62 11.57
C ASN A 456 32.73 -72.07 12.57
N ILE A 457 31.96 -71.08 12.11
CA ILE A 457 30.86 -70.44 12.82
C ILE A 457 29.78 -71.48 13.19
N LYS A 458 29.83 -72.04 14.39
CA LYS A 458 28.86 -73.03 14.88
C LYS A 458 27.73 -72.41 15.71
N ASP A 459 28.06 -71.39 16.50
CA ASP A 459 27.17 -70.87 17.54
C ASP A 459 26.26 -69.72 17.07
N GLU A 460 26.63 -69.00 16.00
CA GLU A 460 25.84 -67.86 15.52
C GLU A 460 24.56 -68.32 14.81
N ILE A 461 23.45 -67.67 15.14
CA ILE A 461 22.12 -67.98 14.59
C ILE A 461 21.79 -67.03 13.44
N PHE A 462 22.03 -65.75 13.64
CA PHE A 462 21.60 -64.68 12.77
C PHE A 462 22.71 -64.29 11.80
N GLY A 463 22.36 -63.96 10.55
CA GLY A 463 23.34 -63.59 9.52
C GLY A 463 24.06 -64.76 8.84
N VAL A 464 23.99 -65.97 9.39
CA VAL A 464 24.60 -67.17 8.81
C VAL A 464 23.79 -67.65 7.61
N ASP A 465 24.49 -68.12 6.56
CA ASP A 465 23.84 -68.71 5.39
C ASP A 465 22.89 -69.87 5.78
N LEU A 466 21.73 -69.94 5.12
CA LEU A 466 20.66 -70.87 5.48
C LEU A 466 21.10 -72.33 5.42
N ILE A 467 21.89 -72.70 4.41
CA ILE A 467 22.36 -74.08 4.22
C ILE A 467 23.34 -74.44 5.33
N THR A 468 24.25 -73.52 5.65
CA THR A 468 25.21 -73.67 6.75
C THR A 468 24.50 -73.79 8.09
N ARG A 469 23.47 -72.97 8.35
CA ARG A 469 22.68 -73.04 9.58
C ARG A 469 21.95 -74.38 9.73
N CYS A 470 21.33 -74.88 8.67
CA CYS A 470 20.70 -76.20 8.66
C CYS A 470 21.69 -77.33 8.97
N LYS A 471 22.91 -77.27 8.41
CA LYS A 471 23.98 -78.24 8.69
C LYS A 471 24.39 -78.21 10.17
N ASN A 472 24.59 -77.01 10.74
CA ASN A 472 24.92 -76.83 12.16
C ASN A 472 23.81 -77.38 13.08
N ASP A 473 22.54 -77.16 12.71
CA ASP A 473 21.38 -77.67 13.44
C ASP A 473 21.11 -79.17 13.24
N LYS A 474 21.81 -79.82 12.30
CA LYS A 474 21.54 -81.20 11.84
C LYS A 474 20.07 -81.42 11.44
N LYS A 475 19.44 -80.38 10.88
CA LYS A 475 18.03 -80.38 10.45
C LYS A 475 17.88 -79.76 9.07
N SER A 476 16.83 -80.14 8.33
CA SER A 476 16.54 -79.55 7.02
C SER A 476 15.90 -78.15 7.11
N VAL A 477 15.48 -77.74 8.29
CA VAL A 477 14.89 -76.43 8.59
C VAL A 477 15.64 -75.88 9.81
N PRO A 478 16.04 -74.60 9.83
CA PRO A 478 16.73 -74.02 10.97
C PRO A 478 15.94 -74.19 12.26
N LEU A 479 16.63 -74.47 13.35
CA LEU A 479 16.02 -74.71 14.66
C LEU A 479 15.15 -73.51 15.06
N ILE A 480 15.67 -72.30 14.91
CA ILE A 480 14.97 -71.04 15.22
C ILE A 480 13.62 -70.92 14.49
N VAL A 481 13.56 -71.25 13.19
CA VAL A 481 12.32 -71.20 12.40
C VAL A 481 11.35 -72.26 12.90
N SER A 482 11.80 -73.51 13.05
CA SER A 482 10.93 -74.61 13.50
C SER A 482 10.38 -74.39 14.91
N THR A 483 11.20 -73.90 15.84
CA THR A 483 10.81 -73.62 17.22
C THR A 483 9.80 -72.48 17.29
N ILE A 484 10.00 -71.39 16.55
CA ILE A 484 9.04 -70.28 16.52
C ILE A 484 7.68 -70.74 15.96
N LEU A 485 7.68 -71.46 14.82
CA LEU A 485 6.42 -71.92 14.22
C LEU A 485 5.68 -72.92 15.14
N SER A 486 6.40 -73.85 15.78
CA SER A 486 5.80 -74.79 16.74
C SER A 486 5.32 -74.11 18.02
N TYR A 487 6.04 -73.11 18.51
CA TYR A 487 5.61 -72.29 19.66
C TYR A 487 4.30 -71.57 19.34
N LEU A 488 4.19 -70.95 18.16
CA LEU A 488 2.96 -70.30 17.74
C LEU A 488 1.80 -71.30 17.60
N ASP A 489 2.05 -72.46 17.00
CA ASP A 489 1.04 -73.48 16.75
C ASP A 489 0.50 -74.15 18.01
N ASN A 490 1.38 -74.46 18.97
CA ASN A 490 1.05 -75.28 20.13
C ASN A 490 0.72 -74.44 21.38
N GLU A 491 1.36 -73.29 21.56
CA GLU A 491 1.24 -72.50 22.80
C GLU A 491 0.47 -71.19 22.61
N ILE A 492 0.53 -70.58 21.43
CA ILE A 492 -0.11 -69.26 21.20
C ILE A 492 -1.50 -69.41 20.60
N TYR A 493 -1.65 -70.00 19.41
CA TYR A 493 -2.94 -70.03 18.71
C TYR A 493 -4.10 -70.65 19.50
N PRO A 494 -3.91 -71.74 20.28
CA PRO A 494 -4.99 -72.31 21.09
C PRO A 494 -5.48 -71.35 22.18
N ASN A 495 -4.60 -70.49 22.69
CA ASN A 495 -4.88 -69.57 23.79
C ASN A 495 -5.38 -68.19 23.34
N LEU A 496 -5.40 -67.93 22.03
CA LEU A 496 -5.92 -66.66 21.49
C LEU A 496 -7.45 -66.68 21.37
N PRO A 497 -8.12 -65.58 21.73
CA PRO A 497 -9.57 -65.55 21.90
C PRO A 497 -10.35 -65.60 20.58
N ASN A 498 -9.81 -65.05 19.48
CA ASN A 498 -10.47 -65.04 18.18
C ASN A 498 -9.48 -65.06 17.01
N ASP A 499 -10.00 -65.32 15.81
CA ASP A 499 -9.21 -65.41 14.58
C ASP A 499 -8.71 -64.03 14.10
N GLU A 500 -9.38 -62.94 14.45
CA GLU A 500 -8.92 -61.58 14.17
C GLU A 500 -7.59 -61.27 14.88
N ILE A 501 -7.46 -61.65 16.15
CA ILE A 501 -6.22 -61.47 16.91
C ILE A 501 -5.11 -62.38 16.36
N ARG A 502 -5.43 -63.62 15.96
CA ARG A 502 -4.48 -64.52 15.29
C ARG A 502 -3.92 -63.92 14.00
N VAL A 503 -4.75 -63.23 13.22
CA VAL A 503 -4.32 -62.51 12.02
C VAL A 503 -3.49 -61.26 12.38
N LYS A 504 -3.96 -60.50 13.38
CA LYS A 504 -3.36 -59.22 13.77
C LYS A 504 -1.91 -59.35 14.25
N ILE A 505 -1.58 -60.39 15.02
CA ILE A 505 -0.20 -60.58 15.52
C ILE A 505 0.85 -60.75 14.41
N TRP A 506 0.44 -61.15 13.20
CA TRP A 506 1.31 -61.25 12.03
C TRP A 506 1.46 -59.94 11.25
N LEU A 507 0.47 -59.05 11.34
CA LEU A 507 0.38 -57.84 10.53
C LEU A 507 0.76 -56.57 11.31
N ILE A 508 0.78 -56.64 12.65
CA ILE A 508 1.15 -55.50 13.48
C ILE A 508 2.63 -55.14 13.30
N GLN A 509 2.91 -53.84 13.20
CA GLN A 509 4.28 -53.34 13.20
C GLN A 509 4.81 -53.32 14.64
N VAL A 510 5.88 -54.05 14.88
CA VAL A 510 6.55 -54.14 16.18
C VAL A 510 7.72 -53.16 16.22
N LYS A 511 7.90 -52.49 17.36
CA LYS A 511 9.07 -51.61 17.58
C LYS A 511 10.35 -52.43 17.45
N LEU A 512 11.23 -52.01 16.55
CA LEU A 512 12.49 -52.71 16.25
C LEU A 512 13.34 -53.00 17.51
N LYS A 513 13.30 -52.09 18.50
CA LYS A 513 13.96 -52.27 19.80
C LYS A 513 13.57 -53.58 20.49
N SER A 514 12.29 -53.91 20.55
CA SER A 514 11.78 -55.13 21.20
C SER A 514 12.22 -56.38 20.42
N THR A 515 12.21 -56.30 19.09
CA THR A 515 12.71 -57.36 18.20
C THR A 515 14.20 -57.62 18.43
N HIS A 516 15.00 -56.56 18.51
CA HIS A 516 16.43 -56.66 18.78
C HIS A 516 16.74 -57.19 20.20
N GLU A 517 15.94 -56.84 21.21
CA GLU A 517 16.10 -57.37 22.57
C GLU A 517 15.91 -58.90 22.60
N LEU A 518 14.86 -59.41 21.97
CA LEU A 518 14.64 -60.85 21.86
C LEU A 518 15.74 -61.52 21.02
N ARG A 519 16.10 -60.94 19.87
CA ARG A 519 17.22 -61.41 19.02
C ARG A 519 18.53 -61.52 19.81
N PHE A 520 18.84 -60.51 20.63
CA PHE A 520 20.03 -60.48 21.47
C PHE A 520 20.00 -61.59 22.53
N LYS A 521 18.88 -61.76 23.24
CA LYS A 521 18.73 -62.86 24.23
C LYS A 521 18.86 -64.23 23.58
N ILE A 522 18.32 -64.43 22.37
CA ILE A 522 18.48 -65.68 21.61
C ILE A 522 19.96 -65.90 21.23
N SER A 523 20.65 -64.86 20.77
CA SER A 523 22.07 -64.93 20.38
C SER A 523 22.97 -65.26 21.57
N LEU A 524 22.73 -64.63 22.73
CA LEU A 524 23.51 -64.85 23.96
C LEU A 524 23.46 -66.30 24.44
N ASN A 525 22.32 -66.97 24.26
CA ASN A 525 22.11 -68.35 24.73
C ASN A 525 22.51 -69.43 23.72
N LYS A 526 23.17 -69.07 22.60
CA LYS A 526 23.75 -70.01 21.61
C LYS A 526 22.82 -71.17 21.21
N SER A 527 21.54 -70.87 20.94
CA SER A 527 20.50 -71.84 20.55
C SER A 527 19.96 -72.76 21.66
N SER A 528 20.41 -72.62 22.91
CA SER A 528 19.86 -73.35 24.05
C SER A 528 18.63 -72.64 24.60
N ASN A 529 17.61 -73.41 25.01
CA ASN A 529 16.40 -72.90 25.67
C ASN A 529 15.64 -71.80 24.90
N ILE A 530 15.65 -71.85 23.55
CA ILE A 530 14.92 -70.87 22.72
C ILE A 530 13.45 -70.78 23.17
N SER A 531 12.78 -71.92 23.39
CA SER A 531 11.36 -71.97 23.80
C SER A 531 11.09 -71.18 25.08
N ASP A 532 11.96 -71.27 26.10
CA ASP A 532 11.79 -70.57 27.38
C ASP A 532 12.04 -69.06 27.24
N ILE A 533 12.92 -68.67 26.32
CA ILE A 533 13.16 -67.26 26.00
C ILE A 533 11.95 -66.69 25.27
N LEU A 534 11.36 -67.42 24.31
CA LEU A 534 10.18 -66.97 23.56
C LEU A 534 9.01 -66.65 24.49
N ARG A 535 8.76 -67.48 25.52
CA ARG A 535 7.69 -67.29 26.52
C ARG A 535 7.76 -65.99 27.31
N LYS A 536 8.94 -65.35 27.37
CA LYS A 536 9.14 -64.08 28.09
C LYS A 536 8.76 -62.85 27.28
N PHE A 537 8.38 -63.03 26.01
CA PHE A 537 8.07 -61.94 25.09
C PHE A 537 6.67 -62.08 24.48
N PRO A 538 6.04 -60.97 24.08
CA PRO A 538 4.78 -61.00 23.35
C PRO A 538 4.90 -61.77 22.02
N PRO A 539 3.84 -62.47 21.58
CA PRO A 539 3.87 -63.31 20.36
C PRO A 539 4.17 -62.50 19.08
N GLU A 540 3.72 -61.24 19.00
CA GLU A 540 4.05 -60.34 17.90
C GLU A 540 5.56 -60.05 17.80
N VAL A 541 6.26 -59.94 18.94
CA VAL A 541 7.72 -59.74 18.99
C VAL A 541 8.43 -61.00 18.49
N VAL A 542 7.94 -62.18 18.87
CA VAL A 542 8.46 -63.47 18.40
C VAL A 542 8.30 -63.61 16.88
N ILE A 543 7.14 -63.25 16.33
CA ILE A 543 6.91 -63.21 14.89
C ILE A 543 7.84 -62.20 14.22
N SER A 544 8.04 -61.03 14.81
CA SER A 544 8.96 -60.01 14.29
C SER A 544 10.40 -60.54 14.22
N VAL A 545 10.85 -61.33 15.20
CA VAL A 545 12.19 -61.97 15.16
C VAL A 545 12.29 -63.00 14.05
N LEU A 546 11.24 -63.77 13.76
CA LEU A 546 11.22 -64.65 12.60
C LEU A 546 11.35 -63.86 11.29
N LYS A 547 10.61 -62.76 11.15
CA LYS A 547 10.72 -61.88 9.98
C LYS A 547 12.13 -61.30 9.85
N LEU A 548 12.70 -60.83 10.96
CA LEU A 548 14.06 -60.27 11.00
C LEU A 548 15.11 -61.33 10.64
N TYR A 549 14.98 -62.56 11.16
CA TYR A 549 15.88 -63.68 10.82
C TYR A 549 15.92 -63.92 9.30
N LEU A 550 14.76 -63.99 8.64
CA LEU A 550 14.68 -64.19 7.19
C LEU A 550 15.31 -63.03 6.41
N LEU A 551 15.18 -61.81 6.94
CA LEU A 551 15.74 -60.61 6.33
C LEU A 551 17.26 -60.50 6.53
N GLU A 552 17.79 -61.04 7.63
CA GLU A 552 19.23 -61.06 7.94
C GLU A 552 20.00 -62.16 7.21
N LEU A 553 19.32 -63.11 6.54
CA LEU A 553 20.00 -64.10 5.72
C LEU A 553 20.79 -63.41 4.58
N PRO A 554 22.05 -63.84 4.31
CA PRO A 554 22.86 -63.28 3.22
C PRO A 554 22.15 -63.33 1.86
N ASN A 555 21.53 -64.47 1.56
CA ASN A 555 20.58 -64.66 0.46
C ASN A 555 19.16 -64.80 1.02
N SER A 556 18.15 -64.25 0.33
CA SER A 556 16.75 -64.56 0.67
C SER A 556 16.47 -66.06 0.62
N LEU A 557 15.37 -66.47 1.25
CA LEU A 557 14.95 -67.88 1.30
C LEU A 557 14.92 -68.52 -0.09
N ILE A 558 14.48 -67.77 -1.11
CA ILE A 558 14.77 -68.04 -2.51
C ILE A 558 15.94 -67.12 -2.90
N PRO A 559 17.11 -67.67 -3.30
CA PRO A 559 18.26 -66.86 -3.68
C PRO A 559 17.93 -65.85 -4.79
N GLY A 560 18.52 -64.66 -4.72
CA GLY A 560 18.19 -63.57 -5.64
C GLY A 560 18.53 -63.83 -7.11
N GLU A 561 19.26 -64.91 -7.42
CA GLU A 561 19.51 -65.35 -8.80
C GLU A 561 18.27 -65.86 -9.53
N TYR A 562 17.26 -66.31 -8.76
CA TYR A 562 15.98 -66.73 -9.33
C TYR A 562 14.99 -65.55 -9.46
N TYR A 563 15.37 -64.34 -9.05
CA TYR A 563 14.49 -63.17 -9.05
C TYR A 563 14.00 -62.84 -10.46
N ASP A 564 14.92 -62.68 -11.41
CA ASP A 564 14.58 -62.31 -12.79
C ASP A 564 13.84 -63.43 -13.51
N LEU A 565 14.18 -64.70 -13.24
CA LEU A 565 13.45 -65.86 -13.78
C LEU A 565 11.99 -65.87 -13.32
N ILE A 566 11.74 -65.62 -12.04
CA ILE A 566 10.38 -65.52 -11.50
C ILE A 566 9.68 -64.28 -12.08
N LYS A 567 10.36 -63.13 -12.15
CA LYS A 567 9.83 -61.90 -12.76
C LYS A 567 9.37 -62.16 -14.20
N SER A 568 10.19 -62.82 -15.03
CA SER A 568 9.84 -63.17 -16.41
C SER A 568 8.60 -64.06 -16.50
N ILE A 569 8.43 -65.03 -15.59
CA ILE A 569 7.22 -65.86 -15.54
C ILE A 569 5.97 -65.00 -15.28
N TYR A 570 6.04 -64.03 -14.37
CA TYR A 570 4.91 -63.15 -14.05
C TYR A 570 4.65 -62.09 -15.12
N LEU A 571 5.67 -61.68 -15.88
CA LEU A 571 5.50 -60.82 -17.05
C LEU A 571 4.86 -61.57 -18.22
N GLN A 572 5.24 -62.84 -18.44
CA GLN A 572 4.74 -63.65 -19.56
C GLN A 572 3.35 -64.26 -19.28
N PHE A 573 3.10 -64.71 -18.05
CA PHE A 573 1.86 -65.41 -17.64
C PHE A 573 1.13 -64.65 -16.53
N GLY A 574 1.07 -63.32 -16.65
CA GLY A 574 0.52 -62.43 -15.63
C GLY A 574 -1.00 -62.49 -15.47
N ASN A 575 -1.73 -63.00 -16.48
CA ASN A 575 -3.19 -63.04 -16.50
C ASN A 575 -3.76 -64.15 -15.62
N GLU A 576 -5.02 -64.03 -15.20
CA GLU A 576 -5.69 -65.05 -14.39
C GLU A 576 -5.88 -66.38 -15.15
N ASN A 577 -6.04 -66.31 -16.47
CA ASN A 577 -6.23 -67.47 -17.34
C ASN A 577 -4.99 -68.38 -17.43
N ASP A 578 -3.79 -67.81 -17.27
CA ASP A 578 -2.51 -68.52 -17.44
C ASP A 578 -1.98 -69.10 -16.11
N THR A 579 -2.86 -69.32 -15.13
CA THR A 579 -2.47 -69.75 -13.79
C THR A 579 -1.78 -71.11 -13.80
N LYS A 580 -2.19 -72.05 -14.67
CA LYS A 580 -1.56 -73.38 -14.73
C LYS A 580 -0.13 -73.31 -15.25
N GLU A 581 0.08 -72.56 -16.32
CA GLU A 581 1.37 -72.30 -16.97
C GLU A 581 2.31 -71.58 -16.01
N ARG A 582 1.79 -70.55 -15.32
CA ARG A 582 2.53 -69.81 -14.28
C ARG A 582 2.98 -70.72 -13.14
N ILE A 583 2.08 -71.54 -12.59
CA ILE A 583 2.41 -72.47 -11.51
C ILE A 583 3.42 -73.54 -11.97
N ASN A 584 3.30 -74.05 -13.20
CA ASN A 584 4.28 -74.98 -13.77
C ASN A 584 5.67 -74.34 -13.94
N GLY A 585 5.73 -73.09 -14.39
CA GLY A 585 6.96 -72.31 -14.47
C GLY A 585 7.62 -72.15 -13.10
N ILE A 586 6.83 -71.78 -12.08
CA ILE A 586 7.30 -71.67 -10.69
C ILE A 586 7.84 -73.00 -10.18
N ILE A 587 7.13 -74.11 -10.41
CA ILE A 587 7.58 -75.44 -10.01
C ILE A 587 8.94 -75.76 -10.66
N ASN A 588 9.16 -75.42 -11.93
CA ASN A 588 10.43 -75.67 -12.61
C ASN A 588 11.58 -74.84 -12.02
N VAL A 589 11.33 -73.59 -11.61
CA VAL A 589 12.35 -72.78 -10.92
C VAL A 589 12.64 -73.34 -9.53
N LEU A 590 11.61 -73.67 -8.74
CA LEU A 590 11.77 -74.14 -7.36
C LEU A 590 12.42 -75.53 -7.26
N LYS A 591 12.39 -76.35 -8.32
CA LYS A 591 13.10 -77.65 -8.37
C LYS A 591 14.60 -77.52 -8.18
N ASN A 592 15.18 -76.40 -8.61
CA ASN A 592 16.61 -76.17 -8.58
C ASN A 592 17.10 -75.64 -7.22
N LEU A 593 16.18 -75.38 -6.28
CA LEU A 593 16.54 -74.91 -4.94
C LEU A 593 17.10 -76.04 -4.06
N ASP A 594 18.04 -75.69 -3.20
CA ASP A 594 18.56 -76.60 -2.18
C ASP A 594 17.46 -77.13 -1.26
N ARG A 595 17.69 -78.37 -0.76
CA ARG A 595 16.76 -79.05 0.15
C ARG A 595 16.44 -78.21 1.40
N SER A 596 17.42 -77.48 1.92
CA SER A 596 17.26 -76.60 3.09
C SER A 596 16.32 -75.42 2.80
N ASN A 597 16.51 -74.75 1.66
CA ASN A 597 15.67 -73.64 1.20
C ASN A 597 14.23 -74.12 0.95
N LEU A 598 14.07 -75.22 0.20
CA LEU A 598 12.76 -75.79 -0.12
C LEU A 598 12.03 -76.29 1.12
N SER A 599 12.72 -76.95 2.05
CA SER A 599 12.12 -77.44 3.31
C SER A 599 11.69 -76.28 4.20
N THR A 600 12.51 -75.23 4.32
CA THR A 600 12.20 -74.06 5.14
C THR A 600 11.03 -73.27 4.55
N LEU A 601 11.02 -73.05 3.23
CA LEU A 601 9.89 -72.45 2.50
C LEU A 601 8.62 -73.28 2.68
N ASN A 602 8.71 -74.61 2.54
CA ASN A 602 7.57 -75.48 2.74
C ASN A 602 7.02 -75.39 4.17
N SER A 603 7.87 -75.33 5.20
CA SER A 603 7.45 -75.22 6.60
C SER A 603 6.68 -73.93 6.86
N ILE A 604 7.21 -72.78 6.42
CA ILE A 604 6.55 -71.47 6.55
C ILE A 604 5.21 -71.47 5.79
N LEU A 605 5.20 -71.92 4.55
CA LEU A 605 3.96 -72.00 3.76
C LEU A 605 2.96 -73.01 4.32
N THR A 606 3.40 -74.09 4.99
CA THR A 606 2.51 -75.05 5.65
C THR A 606 1.79 -74.37 6.81
N HIS A 607 2.54 -73.63 7.61
CA HIS A 607 2.01 -72.89 8.74
C HIS A 607 0.95 -71.89 8.29
N PHE A 608 1.25 -71.06 7.27
CA PHE A 608 0.27 -70.10 6.73
C PHE A 608 -0.93 -70.78 6.07
N HIS A 609 -0.72 -71.84 5.28
CA HIS A 609 -1.83 -72.56 4.65
C HIS A 609 -2.77 -73.18 5.69
N ARG A 610 -2.23 -73.74 6.78
CA ARG A 610 -3.03 -74.29 7.88
C ARG A 610 -3.83 -73.21 8.59
N LEU A 611 -3.18 -72.10 8.93
CA LEU A 611 -3.84 -70.96 9.58
C LEU A 611 -4.95 -70.38 8.68
N LEU A 612 -4.68 -70.22 7.38
CA LEU A 612 -5.67 -69.75 6.41
C LEU A 612 -6.87 -70.69 6.27
N SER A 613 -6.65 -72.01 6.28
CA SER A 613 -7.72 -73.00 6.25
C SER A 613 -8.60 -72.91 7.50
N ILE A 614 -8.00 -72.81 8.70
CA ILE A 614 -8.72 -72.65 9.97
C ILE A 614 -9.57 -71.37 9.96
N ILE A 615 -8.99 -70.26 9.51
CA ILE A 615 -9.72 -68.98 9.44
C ILE A 615 -10.84 -69.07 8.39
N LYS A 616 -10.57 -69.67 7.22
CA LYS A 616 -11.53 -69.78 6.10
C LYS A 616 -12.79 -70.57 6.47
N GLU A 617 -12.68 -71.57 7.34
CA GLU A 617 -13.82 -72.33 7.84
C GLU A 617 -14.86 -71.46 8.56
N LYS A 618 -14.42 -70.36 9.18
CA LYS A 618 -15.29 -69.44 9.91
C LYS A 618 -15.56 -68.13 9.17
N ASP A 619 -14.53 -67.55 8.56
CA ASP A 619 -14.59 -66.27 7.85
C ASP A 619 -13.70 -66.27 6.59
N SER A 620 -14.35 -66.42 5.45
CA SER A 620 -13.71 -66.39 4.13
C SER A 620 -13.16 -65.01 3.76
N LYS A 621 -13.80 -63.91 4.21
CA LYS A 621 -13.34 -62.54 3.93
C LYS A 621 -12.06 -62.25 4.71
N LEU A 622 -12.04 -62.58 6.00
CA LEU A 622 -10.86 -62.43 6.86
C LEU A 622 -9.70 -63.29 6.38
N SER A 623 -9.96 -64.52 5.92
CA SER A 623 -8.94 -65.40 5.32
C SER A 623 -8.31 -64.78 4.07
N ASN A 624 -9.12 -64.23 3.16
CA ASN A 624 -8.60 -63.54 1.97
C ASN A 624 -7.83 -62.26 2.32
N PHE A 625 -8.34 -61.46 3.28
CA PHE A 625 -7.64 -60.28 3.79
C PHE A 625 -6.26 -60.67 4.37
N PHE A 626 -6.21 -61.70 5.21
CA PHE A 626 -4.95 -62.18 5.78
C PHE A 626 -4.00 -62.69 4.70
N LYS A 627 -4.49 -63.48 3.73
CA LYS A 627 -3.70 -64.01 2.62
C LYS A 627 -3.00 -62.91 1.82
N VAL A 628 -3.70 -61.83 1.47
CA VAL A 628 -3.12 -60.72 0.69
C VAL A 628 -2.08 -59.98 1.52
N ASN A 629 -2.41 -59.62 2.76
CA ASN A 629 -1.49 -58.85 3.61
C ASN A 629 -0.25 -59.64 4.03
N ILE A 630 -0.39 -60.91 4.41
CA ILE A 630 0.76 -61.75 4.77
C ILE A 630 1.67 -62.01 3.57
N SER A 631 1.10 -62.14 2.37
CA SER A 631 1.87 -62.29 1.14
C SER A 631 2.65 -61.02 0.80
N SER A 632 2.07 -59.85 1.05
CA SER A 632 2.77 -58.57 0.93
C SER A 632 3.91 -58.46 1.94
N GLU A 633 3.66 -58.78 3.21
CA GLU A 633 4.66 -58.77 4.29
C GLU A 633 5.84 -59.72 4.01
N PHE A 634 5.55 -60.93 3.54
CA PHE A 634 6.57 -61.94 3.27
C PHE A 634 7.21 -61.85 1.88
N SER A 635 6.71 -60.96 1.01
CA SER A 635 7.23 -60.80 -0.35
C SER A 635 8.74 -60.55 -0.36
N ASN A 636 9.21 -59.56 0.41
CA ASN A 636 10.62 -59.19 0.50
C ASN A 636 11.41 -60.05 1.50
N LEU A 637 10.75 -60.93 2.27
CA LEU A 637 11.44 -61.87 3.15
C LEU A 637 11.82 -63.14 2.39
N ILE A 638 10.94 -63.57 1.48
CA ILE A 638 11.10 -64.81 0.72
C ILE A 638 11.92 -64.60 -0.55
N LEU A 639 11.70 -63.51 -1.28
CA LEU A 639 12.33 -63.25 -2.58
C LEU A 639 12.81 -61.79 -2.66
N ARG A 640 14.11 -61.59 -2.87
CA ARG A 640 14.75 -60.28 -3.01
C ARG A 640 15.68 -60.26 -4.21
N PRO A 641 15.79 -59.14 -4.94
CA PRO A 641 16.81 -59.01 -5.99
C PRO A 641 18.22 -58.95 -5.37
N LYS A 642 19.24 -59.38 -6.13
CA LYS A 642 20.65 -59.28 -5.69
C LYS A 642 21.09 -57.83 -5.48
N GLN A 643 20.67 -56.93 -6.37
CA GLN A 643 20.91 -55.49 -6.31
C GLN A 643 19.59 -54.73 -6.32
N GLN A 644 19.48 -53.68 -5.49
CA GLN A 644 18.31 -52.80 -5.47
C GLN A 644 18.54 -51.65 -6.46
N ASN A 645 17.73 -51.61 -7.51
CA ASN A 645 17.69 -50.52 -8.49
C ASN A 645 16.26 -49.94 -8.54
N ASN A 646 16.11 -48.71 -9.04
CA ASN A 646 14.82 -48.01 -9.11
C ASN A 646 13.71 -48.82 -9.81
N LEU A 647 14.07 -49.59 -10.85
CA LEU A 647 13.13 -50.46 -11.58
C LEU A 647 12.60 -51.60 -10.70
N ASN A 648 13.46 -52.29 -9.96
CA ASN A 648 13.05 -53.42 -9.12
C ASN A 648 12.30 -52.98 -7.86
N LEU A 649 12.46 -51.73 -7.46
CA LEU A 649 11.74 -51.15 -6.32
C LEU A 649 10.26 -50.83 -6.64
N LEU A 650 9.87 -50.88 -7.92
CA LEU A 650 8.50 -50.72 -8.42
C LEU A 650 7.81 -52.06 -8.73
N ASP A 651 8.52 -53.18 -8.59
CA ASP A 651 7.99 -54.50 -8.93
C ASP A 651 6.93 -54.97 -7.93
N ASN A 652 5.70 -55.17 -8.42
CA ASN A 652 4.57 -55.65 -7.63
C ASN A 652 4.32 -57.17 -7.73
N PHE A 653 5.10 -57.90 -8.54
CA PHE A 653 4.88 -59.34 -8.77
C PHE A 653 5.20 -60.21 -7.54
N ASN A 654 6.12 -59.77 -6.66
CA ASN A 654 6.58 -60.55 -5.51
C ASN A 654 5.43 -60.94 -4.57
N SER A 655 4.45 -60.05 -4.33
CA SER A 655 3.31 -60.35 -3.48
C SER A 655 2.37 -61.37 -4.14
N LYS A 656 2.10 -61.23 -5.45
CA LYS A 656 1.32 -62.19 -6.25
C LYS A 656 1.98 -63.56 -6.27
N PHE A 657 3.30 -63.60 -6.34
CA PHE A 657 4.09 -64.83 -6.24
C PHE A 657 3.84 -65.58 -4.93
N ILE A 658 3.87 -64.90 -3.80
CA ILE A 658 3.57 -65.55 -2.51
C ILE A 658 2.10 -65.99 -2.41
N ILE A 659 1.16 -65.21 -2.96
CA ILE A 659 -0.27 -65.62 -3.03
C ILE A 659 -0.43 -66.93 -3.80
N ASP A 660 0.22 -67.04 -4.97
CA ASP A 660 0.17 -68.25 -5.80
C ASP A 660 0.79 -69.46 -5.10
N LEU A 661 1.91 -69.28 -4.38
CA LEU A 661 2.55 -70.33 -3.58
C LEU A 661 1.67 -70.83 -2.42
N ILE A 662 1.02 -69.91 -1.70
CA ILE A 662 0.13 -70.25 -0.59
C ILE A 662 -1.13 -70.97 -1.10
N SER A 663 -1.72 -70.46 -2.19
CA SER A 663 -2.97 -70.97 -2.75
C SER A 663 -2.79 -72.35 -3.39
N ASN A 664 -1.66 -72.57 -4.08
CA ASN A 664 -1.36 -73.81 -4.80
C ASN A 664 -0.35 -74.69 -4.07
N LYS A 665 -0.17 -74.50 -2.76
CA LYS A 665 0.83 -75.19 -1.94
C LYS A 665 0.84 -76.70 -2.16
N SER A 666 -0.34 -77.34 -2.10
CA SER A 666 -0.46 -78.79 -2.21
C SER A 666 -0.02 -79.30 -3.58
N GLN A 667 -0.36 -78.60 -4.67
CA GLN A 667 0.07 -78.92 -6.03
C GLN A 667 1.58 -78.71 -6.20
N VAL A 668 2.09 -77.55 -5.79
CA VAL A 668 3.51 -77.19 -5.93
C VAL A 668 4.40 -78.20 -5.21
N PHE A 669 4.15 -78.47 -3.92
CA PHE A 669 5.03 -79.34 -3.12
C PHE A 669 4.78 -80.84 -3.32
N LYS A 670 3.60 -81.29 -3.78
CA LYS A 670 3.42 -82.69 -4.23
C LYS A 670 4.23 -82.97 -5.49
N SER A 671 4.19 -82.07 -6.47
CA SER A 671 4.97 -82.21 -7.71
C SER A 671 6.48 -82.18 -7.44
N LEU A 672 6.96 -81.28 -6.56
CA LEU A 672 8.37 -81.23 -6.17
C LEU A 672 8.87 -82.50 -5.45
N LYS A 673 8.02 -83.16 -4.65
CA LYS A 673 8.33 -84.45 -4.00
C LYS A 673 8.32 -85.63 -4.98
N SER A 674 7.40 -85.64 -5.94
CA SER A 674 7.32 -86.70 -6.96
C SER A 674 8.55 -86.71 -7.88
N LEU A 675 9.00 -85.52 -8.29
CA LEU A 675 10.13 -85.34 -9.20
C LEU A 675 11.52 -85.56 -8.55
N THR A 676 11.63 -85.41 -7.23
CA THR A 676 12.86 -85.70 -6.49
C THR A 676 13.08 -87.21 -6.30
N ASN A 677 12.01 -87.99 -6.19
CA ASN A 677 12.09 -89.46 -6.12
C ASN A 677 12.42 -90.11 -7.48
N THR A 678 12.00 -89.53 -8.60
CA THR A 678 12.35 -90.02 -9.95
C THR A 678 13.82 -89.81 -10.31
N ASN A 679 14.52 -88.85 -9.70
CA ASN A 679 15.95 -88.63 -9.94
C ASN A 679 16.85 -89.51 -9.06
N GLN A 680 16.36 -90.04 -7.93
CA GLN A 680 17.11 -91.01 -7.12
C GLN A 680 17.15 -92.40 -7.76
N SER A 681 16.12 -92.81 -8.52
CA SER A 681 16.12 -94.11 -9.22
C SER A 681 17.02 -94.17 -10.46
N LEU A 682 17.48 -93.03 -10.98
CA LEU A 682 18.43 -92.97 -12.10
C LEU A 682 19.90 -92.94 -11.65
N ASN A 683 20.17 -92.49 -10.42
CA ASN A 683 21.52 -92.44 -9.85
C ASN A 683 21.90 -93.66 -9.01
N SER A 684 20.93 -94.52 -8.63
CA SER A 684 21.21 -95.81 -7.96
C SER A 684 21.66 -96.92 -8.92
N SER A 685 21.57 -96.70 -10.24
CA SER A 685 21.91 -97.71 -11.26
C SER A 685 23.25 -97.45 -11.95
N ARG A 686 24.07 -96.53 -11.41
CA ARG A 686 25.38 -96.14 -12.00
C ARG A 686 26.59 -96.28 -11.06
N ASN A 687 26.40 -96.77 -9.84
CA ASN A 687 27.46 -96.90 -8.84
C ASN A 687 27.89 -98.35 -8.55
N ASP A 688 27.57 -99.32 -9.42
CA ASP A 688 27.95 -100.73 -9.25
C ASP A 688 28.85 -101.26 -10.37
N SER A 689 29.53 -100.37 -11.08
CA SER A 689 30.63 -100.75 -11.98
C SER A 689 31.67 -99.63 -12.03
N LEU A 690 32.94 -100.02 -11.90
CA LEU A 690 34.17 -99.21 -11.89
C LEU A 690 34.72 -98.84 -10.50
N SER A 691 34.88 -99.85 -9.63
CA SER A 691 36.14 -100.02 -8.91
C SER A 691 37.13 -100.77 -9.83
N GLU A 692 38.40 -100.36 -9.79
CA GLU A 692 39.55 -100.88 -10.55
C GLU A 692 39.80 -100.21 -11.92
N GLU A 693 40.60 -99.14 -11.93
CA GLU A 693 41.97 -99.21 -12.48
C GLU A 693 42.69 -97.84 -12.46
N ARG A 694 43.86 -97.86 -11.79
CA ARG A 694 45.11 -97.17 -12.13
C ARG A 694 45.37 -95.74 -11.64
N ASP A 695 46.12 -95.72 -10.53
CA ASP A 695 47.31 -94.90 -10.33
C ASP A 695 48.18 -94.80 -11.60
N ASN A 696 48.59 -93.58 -12.00
CA ASN A 696 49.98 -93.13 -11.82
C ASN A 696 50.26 -91.73 -12.40
N GLN A 697 51.13 -91.04 -11.66
CA GLN A 697 52.05 -89.95 -12.03
C GLN A 697 51.64 -88.48 -11.82
N SER A 698 52.25 -87.97 -10.76
CA SER A 698 52.51 -86.60 -10.32
C SER A 698 53.27 -85.73 -11.33
N ILE A 699 53.19 -84.40 -11.16
CA ILE A 699 54.33 -83.49 -10.98
C ILE A 699 53.82 -82.10 -10.57
N ASP A 700 54.44 -81.56 -9.52
CA ASP A 700 54.35 -80.19 -9.01
C ASP A 700 54.70 -79.11 -10.05
N LYS A 701 54.08 -77.92 -9.91
CA LYS A 701 54.84 -76.65 -9.79
C LYS A 701 53.93 -75.47 -9.44
N SER A 702 54.23 -74.89 -8.30
CA SER A 702 54.02 -73.51 -7.86
C SER A 702 54.49 -72.46 -8.88
N ILE A 703 53.86 -71.28 -8.89
CA ILE A 703 54.50 -69.96 -8.64
C ILE A 703 53.47 -68.82 -8.73
N ASP A 704 53.59 -67.91 -7.77
CA ASP A 704 52.99 -66.59 -7.63
C ASP A 704 53.03 -65.72 -8.90
N THR A 705 52.04 -64.84 -9.08
CA THR A 705 52.28 -63.39 -9.14
C THR A 705 50.98 -62.58 -9.16
N SER A 706 50.85 -61.74 -8.14
CA SER A 706 50.13 -60.46 -8.16
C SER A 706 50.65 -59.55 -9.27
N ILE A 707 49.77 -58.77 -9.92
CA ILE A 707 49.98 -57.37 -10.34
C ILE A 707 48.65 -56.77 -10.82
N SER A 708 48.34 -55.60 -10.28
CA SER A 708 47.30 -54.64 -10.67
C SER A 708 47.58 -54.02 -12.05
N ILE A 709 46.57 -53.44 -12.72
CA ILE A 709 46.58 -52.11 -13.38
C ILE A 709 45.44 -51.99 -14.42
N ASN A 710 44.63 -50.95 -14.19
CA ASN A 710 43.97 -49.96 -15.05
C ASN A 710 43.26 -50.33 -16.37
N GLU A 711 42.01 -49.84 -16.40
CA GLU A 711 41.33 -49.06 -17.45
C GLU A 711 42.09 -48.78 -18.76
N VAL A 712 41.46 -49.15 -19.88
CA VAL A 712 41.35 -48.33 -21.11
C VAL A 712 40.03 -48.69 -21.82
N GLU A 713 39.21 -47.68 -22.10
CA GLU A 713 38.09 -47.70 -23.06
C GLU A 713 38.61 -47.72 -24.50
N ASP A 714 37.97 -48.49 -25.39
CA ASP A 714 37.43 -47.99 -26.67
C ASP A 714 36.87 -49.14 -27.54
N ALA A 715 35.64 -48.99 -28.03
CA ALA A 715 35.27 -49.11 -29.46
C ALA A 715 33.76 -49.33 -29.70
N SER A 716 33.12 -48.25 -30.19
CA SER A 716 32.32 -48.20 -31.43
C SER A 716 31.16 -49.16 -31.68
N ILE A 717 29.92 -48.64 -31.70
CA ILE A 717 28.94 -48.90 -32.80
C ILE A 717 28.20 -47.60 -33.14
N LYS A 718 28.33 -47.19 -34.41
CA LYS A 718 27.59 -46.13 -35.11
C LYS A 718 26.13 -46.53 -35.31
N ASN A 719 25.20 -45.57 -35.24
CA ASN A 719 24.16 -45.43 -36.25
C ASN A 719 23.65 -43.99 -36.36
N GLN A 720 23.39 -43.62 -37.61
CA GLN A 720 23.12 -42.29 -38.14
C GLN A 720 21.67 -41.84 -37.86
N SER A 721 21.47 -40.55 -37.62
CA SER A 721 20.65 -39.69 -38.50
C SER A 721 20.78 -38.21 -38.14
N GLU A 722 20.86 -37.43 -39.22
CA GLU A 722 21.00 -35.97 -39.33
C GLU A 722 19.78 -35.25 -38.71
N ASN A 723 19.78 -34.00 -38.24
CA ASN A 723 20.11 -32.79 -38.99
C ASN A 723 19.99 -31.53 -38.10
N ARG A 724 20.86 -30.55 -38.37
CA ARG A 724 20.68 -29.07 -38.35
C ARG A 724 20.90 -28.19 -37.10
N ALA A 725 21.88 -27.28 -37.29
CA ALA A 725 22.11 -25.90 -36.79
C ALA A 725 22.58 -25.72 -35.32
N SER A 726 23.84 -25.37 -35.01
CA SER A 726 24.62 -24.10 -35.22
C SER A 726 23.96 -22.87 -34.58
N SER A 727 24.51 -22.06 -33.68
CA SER A 727 25.81 -21.88 -32.99
C SER A 727 25.56 -20.95 -31.75
N PRO A 728 26.54 -20.22 -31.15
CA PRO A 728 27.22 -20.64 -29.92
C PRO A 728 27.20 -19.59 -28.77
N ASP A 729 27.77 -20.02 -27.64
CA ASP A 729 28.52 -19.27 -26.62
C ASP A 729 28.03 -17.91 -26.11
N LYS A 730 27.92 -17.80 -24.78
CA LYS A 730 28.95 -17.08 -24.01
C LYS A 730 28.87 -17.33 -22.49
N THR A 731 30.07 -17.34 -21.95
CA THR A 731 30.51 -17.30 -20.56
C THR A 731 29.84 -16.19 -19.76
N ASP A 732 29.72 -16.37 -18.44
CA ASP A 732 30.58 -15.61 -17.52
C ASP A 732 30.46 -16.09 -16.06
N VAL A 733 31.64 -16.18 -15.46
CA VAL A 733 31.95 -16.43 -14.06
C VAL A 733 31.84 -15.11 -13.32
N PHE A 734 31.20 -15.08 -12.13
CA PHE A 734 31.61 -14.15 -11.07
C PHE A 734 31.40 -14.76 -9.68
N VAL A 735 32.46 -14.65 -8.89
CA VAL A 735 32.64 -15.07 -7.50
C VAL A 735 32.41 -13.87 -6.57
N ALA A 736 32.18 -14.18 -5.29
CA ALA A 736 32.41 -13.38 -4.08
C ALA A 736 31.11 -12.75 -3.51
N THR A 737 30.85 -12.64 -2.20
CA THR A 737 31.44 -13.07 -0.91
C THR A 737 30.52 -12.44 0.16
N GLU A 738 30.37 -13.09 1.33
CA GLU A 738 30.10 -12.49 2.66
C GLU A 738 28.78 -11.69 2.85
N GLY A 739 28.04 -11.75 3.95
CA GLY A 739 28.22 -12.36 5.28
C GLY A 739 27.26 -11.64 6.25
N THR A 740 26.86 -12.34 7.34
CA THR A 740 26.33 -11.77 8.61
C THR A 740 24.95 -11.07 8.52
N THR A 741 23.98 -11.13 9.44
CA THR A 741 23.95 -11.23 10.92
C THR A 741 22.57 -11.74 11.36
N VAL A 742 22.55 -12.51 12.46
CA VAL A 742 21.36 -12.84 13.28
C VAL A 742 21.17 -11.74 14.34
N PRO A 743 19.93 -11.52 14.83
CA PRO A 743 19.77 -11.40 16.28
C PRO A 743 18.65 -12.28 16.84
N SER A 744 18.93 -12.77 18.05
CA SER A 744 18.04 -13.44 18.99
C SER A 744 17.25 -12.44 19.83
N ASP A 745 16.22 -12.97 20.50
CA ASP A 745 15.75 -12.69 21.88
C ASP A 745 14.21 -12.70 21.89
N ALA A 746 13.59 -13.77 22.42
CA ALA A 746 13.31 -14.04 23.83
C ALA A 746 12.04 -13.32 24.31
N GLU A 747 11.00 -14.10 24.65
CA GLU A 747 10.42 -14.09 26.00
C GLU A 747 9.29 -15.12 26.13
N THR A 748 9.35 -15.87 27.22
CA THR A 748 8.35 -16.82 27.69
C THR A 748 7.84 -16.26 29.02
N SER A 749 6.53 -16.14 29.19
CA SER A 749 5.94 -16.06 30.52
C SER A 749 4.55 -16.69 30.53
N VAL A 750 4.45 -17.72 31.36
CA VAL A 750 3.28 -18.49 31.74
C VAL A 750 2.52 -17.75 32.83
N SER A 751 1.19 -17.79 32.82
CA SER A 751 0.40 -17.81 34.05
C SER A 751 -0.96 -18.47 33.84
N ASN A 752 -1.18 -19.49 34.68
CA ASN A 752 -2.40 -20.26 34.90
C ASN A 752 -3.59 -19.37 35.30
N GLU A 753 -4.82 -19.83 35.02
CA GLU A 753 -5.81 -20.03 36.09
C GLU A 753 -6.96 -20.95 35.67
N LYS A 754 -7.45 -21.69 36.66
CA LYS A 754 -8.39 -22.81 36.63
C LYS A 754 -9.81 -22.37 36.96
N GLU A 755 -10.76 -23.16 36.43
CA GLU A 755 -12.03 -23.59 37.05
C GLU A 755 -13.03 -22.52 37.54
N ASN A 756 -14.23 -22.49 36.94
CA ASN A 756 -15.42 -22.94 37.66
C ASN A 756 -16.64 -23.20 36.75
N ASN A 757 -17.41 -24.19 37.21
CA ASN A 757 -18.69 -24.69 36.72
C ASN A 757 -19.78 -23.61 36.67
N ASP A 758 -20.76 -23.71 35.76
CA ASP A 758 -22.02 -24.41 36.04
C ASP A 758 -23.10 -24.14 34.95
N SER A 759 -23.80 -25.22 34.60
CA SER A 759 -25.20 -25.34 34.16
C SER A 759 -25.91 -24.17 33.43
N ASN A 760 -26.36 -24.44 32.19
CA ASN A 760 -27.81 -24.49 31.91
C ASN A 760 -28.12 -25.10 30.54
N SER A 761 -28.83 -26.23 30.57
CA SER A 761 -29.66 -26.74 29.50
C SER A 761 -30.94 -25.91 29.37
N ILE A 762 -31.47 -25.72 28.14
CA ILE A 762 -32.87 -26.01 27.72
C ILE A 762 -33.29 -25.17 26.48
N ASN A 763 -33.85 -25.90 25.50
CA ASN A 763 -34.85 -25.56 24.48
C ASN A 763 -34.50 -24.90 23.12
N THR A 764 -34.42 -25.78 22.12
CA THR A 764 -35.37 -25.95 20.98
C THR A 764 -35.92 -24.74 20.21
N LYS A 765 -35.74 -24.87 18.89
CA LYS A 765 -36.68 -24.56 17.79
C LYS A 765 -37.07 -23.09 17.56
N LYS A 766 -36.47 -22.50 16.53
CA LYS A 766 -37.16 -22.21 15.27
C LYS A 766 -36.18 -22.16 14.12
#